data_AF-A0A0D3MCG6-F1
#
_entry.id   AF-A0A0D3MCG6-F1
#
_cell.length_a   1.000
_cell.length_b   1.000
_cell.length_c   1.000
_cell.angle_alpha   90.00
_cell.angle_beta   90.00
_cell.angle_gamma   90.00
#
_symmetry.space_group_name_H-M   'P 1'
#
loop_
_entity.id
_entity.type
_entity.pdbx_description
1 polymer ?
#
loop_
_entity_poly.entity_id
_entity_poly.type
_entity_poly.pdbx_seq_one_letter_code
_entity_poly.pdbx_strand_id
1 'polypeptide(L)'
;MIFKNTLIHPKGQATLLGCLTFLLSIMLFTTNATAQNLANNPDFENGTNSWSVSGTSSAMLLESDGRSGNRLTHYSSSNNYNVNTYQTLTGLTAGTYALSVYSVGGDSSDAYIYAENCGSNNVRVDVPAISWGNWTQITLNNIDVIGSSCTIGMATDNTEWTSFDDVSFVLVSAATNPTPVPTPTPTAQPTSTPTPTPTPSPTDEPGTGTQNITVRASGTDGSESITLSVGDNNVQTWTLSASMQDYTASTSASGDIEVAFTNDASGLDVQVDYIIVNGETRQAEDMAENTGLWDETCGGGAYSEIMHCNGAINFGATSGNSGGTNPTPTPAPTSGPTSTPTPTPQPTQEPNTDSAVGILASHGFNYARIRILVNPPGNYGLHQDLDYVIAMAQEAKANGMKILLDFFYSDWWADPGQNYAPDAWANMNIGTLESTLYNYTRDTLTSMQNAGVLPDMVQVGNEVNPGMCWDLGRIETNGWGNFVRLTNSGYDAVKSIGNIPVIIQYAGQGSEATSWYSSYSNNGGKMDAQGLSFYEMWHGGINTAVSTINTLHNTYGQDVYLVETAAYWTRSDANESTSYTHSKQGQYDFLYDLTNAVENLNGFKGIFYWGATWSQASRWLSAPDWSNDDAGTRSLFDDNAQLTPAANAIMDAGGLPVMGVDVSEAHYAESRGVQYKDL
;
A
#
# COMPACT_ATOMS: atom_id res chain seq x y z
N MET A 1 12.41 -69.69 60.39
CA MET A 1 13.56 -70.57 60.04
C MET A 1 14.65 -69.68 59.45
N ILE A 2 15.86 -69.70 60.02
CA ILE A 2 17.10 -70.20 59.38
C ILE A 2 17.59 -69.22 58.28
N PHE A 3 18.43 -68.25 58.66
CA PHE A 3 19.91 -68.24 58.48
C PHE A 3 20.33 -67.75 57.05
N LYS A 4 21.37 -66.92 56.81
CA LYS A 4 22.44 -66.37 57.68
C LYS A 4 23.12 -65.13 57.03
N ASN A 5 23.75 -64.31 57.87
CA ASN A 5 24.85 -63.32 57.74
C ASN A 5 25.73 -63.41 56.45
N THR A 6 26.50 -62.39 56.02
CA THR A 6 27.44 -61.53 56.78
C THR A 6 27.86 -60.33 55.89
N LEU A 7 27.67 -59.05 56.25
CA LEU A 7 28.54 -58.18 57.09
C LEU A 7 29.97 -57.96 56.54
N ILE A 8 30.35 -56.70 56.23
CA ILE A 8 31.58 -55.98 56.67
C ILE A 8 31.58 -54.52 56.16
N HIS A 9 31.89 -53.57 57.04
CA HIS A 9 32.22 -52.15 56.79
C HIS A 9 33.74 -51.97 56.94
N PRO A 10 34.41 -51.02 56.22
CA PRO A 10 34.65 -49.68 56.79
C PRO A 10 34.56 -48.54 55.73
N LYS A 11 33.92 -47.40 56.01
CA LYS A 11 34.47 -46.19 56.66
C LYS A 11 35.71 -45.58 55.97
N GLY A 12 35.48 -44.48 55.24
CA GLY A 12 36.48 -43.49 54.81
C GLY A 12 35.81 -42.16 54.43
N GLN A 13 36.09 -41.09 55.19
CA GLN A 13 35.75 -39.69 54.86
C GLN A 13 36.73 -39.18 53.77
N ALA A 14 36.51 -38.13 52.96
CA ALA A 14 35.41 -37.19 52.66
C ALA A 14 35.55 -36.83 51.14
N THR A 15 34.69 -36.09 50.42
CA THR A 15 34.37 -34.65 50.58
C THR A 15 33.47 -34.22 49.40
N LEU A 16 32.37 -33.47 49.63
CA LEU A 16 31.57 -32.62 48.67
C LEU A 16 31.13 -33.23 47.30
N LEU A 17 30.06 -32.81 46.61
CA LEU A 17 28.80 -32.11 46.91
C LEU A 17 27.94 -32.21 45.63
N GLY A 18 26.63 -32.45 45.71
CA GLY A 18 25.75 -32.42 44.53
C GLY A 18 24.63 -33.45 44.60
N CYS A 19 23.39 -32.98 44.79
CA CYS A 19 22.23 -33.85 44.90
C CYS A 19 21.71 -34.23 43.51
N LEU A 20 21.51 -35.54 43.27
CA LEU A 20 20.92 -36.08 42.06
C LEU A 20 19.56 -36.69 42.41
N THR A 21 18.46 -36.22 41.82
CA THR A 21 17.12 -36.81 42.01
C THR A 21 16.38 -36.99 40.70
N PHE A 22 16.27 -38.26 40.29
CA PHE A 22 15.17 -38.87 39.52
C PHE A 22 14.72 -38.22 38.21
N LEU A 23 15.21 -38.76 37.09
CA LEU A 23 14.50 -38.80 35.82
C LEU A 23 13.30 -39.75 35.92
N LEU A 24 12.09 -39.24 35.77
CA LEU A 24 10.89 -40.04 35.50
C LEU A 24 10.57 -39.95 34.00
N SER A 25 10.86 -41.01 33.25
CA SER A 25 10.60 -41.06 31.81
C SER A 25 9.10 -41.11 31.52
N ILE A 26 8.50 -39.96 31.21
CA ILE A 26 7.18 -39.91 30.58
C ILE A 26 7.35 -40.33 29.12
N MET A 27 6.92 -41.54 28.77
CA MET A 27 6.62 -41.88 27.38
C MET A 27 5.37 -41.09 26.96
N LEU A 28 5.59 -39.95 26.30
CA LEU A 28 4.55 -39.31 25.51
C LEU A 28 4.22 -40.22 24.32
N PHE A 29 3.06 -40.87 24.38
CA PHE A 29 2.45 -41.45 23.19
C PHE A 29 2.02 -40.30 22.28
N THR A 30 2.87 -39.93 21.32
CA THR A 30 2.47 -39.06 20.21
C THR A 30 1.55 -39.84 19.29
N THR A 31 0.25 -39.83 19.58
CA THR A 31 -0.75 -40.12 18.56
C THR A 31 -0.67 -39.01 17.52
N ASN A 32 -0.21 -39.33 16.31
CA ASN A 32 -0.31 -38.41 15.17
C ASN A 32 -1.80 -38.17 14.89
N ALA A 33 -2.32 -37.07 15.41
CA ALA A 33 -3.62 -36.57 15.00
C ALA A 33 -3.48 -36.09 13.55
N THR A 34 -4.16 -36.76 12.63
CA THR A 34 -4.32 -36.27 11.26
C THR A 34 -5.04 -34.93 11.30
N ALA A 35 -4.54 -33.92 10.60
CA ALA A 35 -5.18 -32.61 10.52
C ALA A 35 -6.64 -32.74 10.07
N GLN A 36 -7.56 -32.05 10.75
CA GLN A 36 -8.98 -32.13 10.45
C GLN A 36 -9.27 -31.39 9.13
N ASN A 37 -9.89 -32.09 8.16
CA ASN A 37 -10.44 -31.47 6.97
C ASN A 37 -11.66 -30.60 7.35
N LEU A 38 -11.69 -29.36 6.87
CA LEU A 38 -12.71 -28.37 7.15
C LEU A 38 -13.65 -28.09 5.95
N ALA A 39 -13.36 -28.65 4.77
CA ALA A 39 -14.26 -28.59 3.63
C ALA A 39 -15.53 -29.41 3.90
N ASN A 40 -16.71 -28.84 3.67
CA ASN A 40 -17.99 -29.56 3.83
C ASN A 40 -18.31 -30.34 2.55
N ASN A 41 -18.82 -31.57 2.69
CA ASN A 41 -19.13 -32.47 1.58
C ASN A 41 -17.96 -32.55 0.55
N PRO A 42 -16.74 -32.90 1.00
CA PRO A 42 -15.52 -32.83 0.18
C PRO A 42 -15.43 -33.91 -0.91
N ASP A 43 -16.22 -34.97 -0.76
CA ASP A 43 -16.27 -36.20 -1.54
C ASP A 43 -17.46 -36.24 -2.51
N PHE A 44 -18.25 -35.15 -2.58
CA PHE A 44 -19.43 -35.01 -3.45
C PHE A 44 -20.49 -36.13 -3.34
N GLU A 45 -20.41 -37.00 -2.32
CA GLU A 45 -21.34 -38.11 -2.06
C GLU A 45 -22.75 -37.62 -1.74
N ASN A 46 -22.87 -36.42 -1.18
CA ASN A 46 -24.13 -35.73 -0.98
C ASN A 46 -24.44 -34.72 -2.11
N GLY A 47 -23.95 -35.01 -3.33
CA GLY A 47 -24.03 -34.14 -4.49
C GLY A 47 -23.26 -32.83 -4.30
N THR A 48 -23.79 -31.71 -4.76
CA THR A 48 -23.21 -30.37 -4.51
C THR A 48 -23.78 -29.69 -3.25
N ASN A 49 -24.36 -30.44 -2.30
CA ASN A 49 -24.80 -29.83 -1.05
C ASN A 49 -23.60 -29.19 -0.31
N SER A 50 -23.81 -27.99 0.25
CA SER A 50 -22.76 -27.10 0.80
C SER A 50 -21.80 -26.45 -0.22
N TRP A 51 -21.97 -26.73 -1.52
CA TRP A 51 -21.22 -26.07 -2.60
C TRP A 51 -22.15 -25.14 -3.41
N SER A 52 -21.70 -23.91 -3.61
CA SER A 52 -22.32 -22.93 -4.52
C SER A 52 -21.76 -23.12 -5.92
N VAL A 53 -22.57 -22.86 -6.94
CA VAL A 53 -22.14 -22.92 -8.36
C VAL A 53 -22.51 -21.61 -9.05
N SER A 54 -21.55 -20.99 -9.73
CA SER A 54 -21.73 -19.80 -10.56
C SER A 54 -21.20 -20.02 -11.99
N GLY A 55 -21.52 -19.10 -12.89
CA GLY A 55 -21.31 -19.28 -14.33
C GLY A 55 -22.36 -20.21 -14.95
N THR A 56 -21.93 -21.04 -15.89
CA THR A 56 -22.75 -21.98 -16.66
C THR A 56 -23.08 -23.22 -15.84
N SER A 57 -23.97 -23.09 -14.85
CA SER A 57 -24.36 -24.18 -13.94
C SER A 57 -24.84 -25.47 -14.63
N SER A 58 -25.31 -25.43 -15.87
CA SER A 58 -25.66 -26.62 -16.67
C SER A 58 -24.45 -27.41 -17.21
N ALA A 59 -23.25 -26.85 -17.08
CA ALA A 59 -21.96 -27.50 -17.36
C ALA A 59 -21.31 -28.06 -16.07
N MET A 60 -21.95 -27.88 -14.92
CA MET A 60 -21.58 -28.60 -13.70
C MET A 60 -22.35 -29.93 -13.66
N LEU A 61 -21.61 -31.03 -13.65
CA LEU A 61 -22.11 -32.40 -13.65
C LEU A 61 -21.65 -33.12 -12.37
N LEU A 62 -22.43 -34.12 -11.96
CA LEU A 62 -22.06 -35.10 -10.94
C LEU A 62 -22.07 -36.49 -11.57
N GLU A 63 -20.98 -37.22 -11.43
CA GLU A 63 -20.76 -38.50 -12.11
C GLU A 63 -20.27 -39.56 -11.13
N SER A 64 -20.71 -40.82 -11.29
CA SER A 64 -20.54 -41.89 -10.28
C SER A 64 -19.26 -42.72 -10.44
N ASP A 65 -18.27 -42.21 -11.18
CA ASP A 65 -16.97 -42.85 -11.43
C ASP A 65 -15.81 -41.92 -10.99
N GLY A 66 -15.97 -41.32 -9.82
CA GLY A 66 -14.95 -40.54 -9.12
C GLY A 66 -13.72 -41.35 -8.71
N ARG A 67 -12.73 -40.66 -8.14
CA ARG A 67 -11.63 -41.25 -7.39
C ARG A 67 -12.17 -42.00 -6.18
N SER A 68 -13.19 -41.42 -5.55
CA SER A 68 -13.90 -41.94 -4.40
C SER A 68 -15.41 -41.74 -4.64
N GLY A 69 -16.07 -42.73 -5.25
CA GLY A 69 -17.52 -42.70 -5.46
C GLY A 69 -17.96 -41.67 -6.51
N ASN A 70 -18.60 -40.58 -6.11
CA ASN A 70 -19.07 -39.51 -7.00
C ASN A 70 -18.01 -38.41 -7.16
N ARG A 71 -17.88 -37.86 -8.37
CA ARG A 71 -17.05 -36.67 -8.65
C ARG A 71 -17.89 -35.48 -9.10
N LEU A 72 -17.34 -34.30 -8.92
CA LEU A 72 -17.73 -33.10 -9.64
C LEU A 72 -17.03 -33.09 -11.01
N THR A 73 -17.74 -32.75 -12.07
CA THR A 73 -17.15 -32.56 -13.40
C THR A 73 -17.64 -31.25 -14.00
N HIS A 74 -16.71 -30.41 -14.45
CA HIS A 74 -17.01 -29.23 -15.26
C HIS A 74 -16.85 -29.64 -16.72
N TYR A 75 -17.97 -29.74 -17.44
CA TYR A 75 -18.02 -30.12 -18.84
C TYR A 75 -19.32 -29.69 -19.52
N SER A 76 -19.22 -29.23 -20.77
CA SER A 76 -20.34 -29.14 -21.69
C SER A 76 -19.95 -29.57 -23.10
N SER A 77 -20.91 -30.13 -23.84
CA SER A 77 -20.79 -30.28 -25.31
C SER A 77 -20.99 -28.95 -26.06
N SER A 78 -21.23 -27.85 -25.36
CA SER A 78 -21.22 -26.48 -25.88
C SER A 78 -19.79 -25.94 -25.85
N ASN A 79 -19.29 -25.41 -26.96
CA ASN A 79 -18.02 -24.65 -27.00
C ASN A 79 -18.21 -23.22 -26.43
N ASN A 80 -18.99 -23.08 -25.36
CA ASN A 80 -19.14 -21.87 -24.56
C ASN A 80 -19.68 -22.28 -23.19
N TYR A 81 -18.77 -22.42 -22.22
CA TYR A 81 -19.08 -22.55 -20.79
C TYR A 81 -17.87 -22.10 -19.96
N ASN A 82 -18.19 -21.60 -18.78
CA ASN A 82 -17.30 -21.41 -17.65
C ASN A 82 -18.06 -21.87 -16.39
N VAL A 83 -17.39 -22.46 -15.43
CA VAL A 83 -18.02 -22.96 -14.20
C VAL A 83 -17.10 -22.62 -13.03
N ASN A 84 -17.68 -22.12 -11.95
CA ASN A 84 -17.01 -22.03 -10.67
C ASN A 84 -17.86 -22.76 -9.62
N THR A 85 -17.24 -23.65 -8.85
CA THR A 85 -17.87 -24.38 -7.74
C THR A 85 -17.07 -24.14 -6.46
N TYR A 86 -17.70 -23.52 -5.46
CA TYR A 86 -17.01 -22.96 -4.28
C TYR A 86 -17.84 -23.07 -2.99
N GLN A 87 -17.18 -22.95 -1.85
CA GLN A 87 -17.86 -22.80 -0.55
C GLN A 87 -17.11 -21.83 0.36
N THR A 88 -17.85 -21.03 1.13
CA THR A 88 -17.30 -20.15 2.17
C THR A 88 -17.31 -20.86 3.51
N LEU A 89 -16.13 -21.13 4.06
CA LEU A 89 -15.92 -21.73 5.37
C LEU A 89 -15.85 -20.62 6.43
N THR A 90 -16.53 -20.80 7.56
CA THR A 90 -16.59 -19.83 8.66
C THR A 90 -16.30 -20.47 10.01
N GLY A 91 -15.82 -19.68 10.98
CA GLY A 91 -15.37 -20.19 12.28
C GLY A 91 -13.94 -20.73 12.25
N LEU A 92 -13.14 -20.33 11.25
CA LEU A 92 -11.74 -20.72 11.12
C LEU A 92 -10.87 -20.08 12.20
N THR A 93 -9.83 -20.79 12.62
CA THR A 93 -8.78 -20.27 13.51
C THR A 93 -7.73 -19.54 12.68
N ALA A 94 -7.26 -18.38 13.14
CA ALA A 94 -6.20 -17.65 12.43
C ALA A 94 -4.91 -18.49 12.31
N GLY A 95 -4.29 -18.49 11.12
CA GLY A 95 -3.12 -19.29 10.81
C GLY A 95 -3.04 -19.68 9.33
N THR A 96 -2.01 -20.44 8.98
CA THR A 96 -1.72 -20.88 7.61
C THR A 96 -2.37 -22.24 7.32
N TYR A 97 -3.04 -22.34 6.18
CA TYR A 97 -3.78 -23.51 5.70
C TYR A 97 -3.21 -24.06 4.38
N ALA A 98 -3.65 -25.27 4.03
CA ALA A 98 -3.47 -25.83 2.69
C ALA A 98 -4.80 -26.38 2.16
N LEU A 99 -5.09 -26.07 0.89
CA LEU A 99 -6.17 -26.65 0.10
C LEU A 99 -5.57 -27.70 -0.84
N SER A 100 -6.22 -28.85 -0.98
CA SER A 100 -5.91 -29.80 -2.03
C SER A 100 -7.16 -30.44 -2.60
N VAL A 101 -7.10 -30.84 -3.86
CA VAL A 101 -8.19 -31.47 -4.61
C VAL A 101 -7.59 -32.53 -5.52
N TYR A 102 -8.20 -33.70 -5.66
CA TYR A 102 -7.83 -34.63 -6.72
C TYR A 102 -8.51 -34.24 -8.03
N SER A 103 -7.76 -34.20 -9.12
CA SER A 103 -8.29 -33.83 -10.43
C SER A 103 -7.83 -34.81 -11.54
N VAL A 104 -8.62 -34.86 -12.61
CA VAL A 104 -8.36 -35.61 -13.84
C VAL A 104 -9.06 -34.93 -15.02
N GLY A 105 -8.37 -34.81 -16.16
CA GLY A 105 -8.75 -33.90 -17.24
C GLY A 105 -7.87 -32.66 -17.30
N GLY A 106 -8.36 -31.60 -17.94
CA GLY A 106 -7.60 -30.42 -18.30
C GLY A 106 -6.71 -30.62 -19.54
N ASP A 107 -6.66 -29.62 -20.41
CA ASP A 107 -5.73 -29.51 -21.53
C ASP A 107 -4.89 -28.20 -21.48
N SER A 108 -5.24 -27.22 -20.62
CA SER A 108 -4.58 -25.90 -20.50
C SER A 108 -4.44 -25.35 -19.05
N SER A 109 -4.09 -24.07 -18.90
CA SER A 109 -4.13 -23.30 -17.63
C SER A 109 -5.51 -22.68 -17.32
N ASP A 110 -6.57 -23.07 -18.03
CA ASP A 110 -7.92 -22.52 -17.87
C ASP A 110 -8.74 -23.23 -16.79
N ALA A 111 -8.16 -24.22 -16.10
CA ALA A 111 -8.71 -24.85 -14.91
C ALA A 111 -7.82 -24.58 -13.69
N TYR A 112 -8.40 -24.26 -12.52
CA TYR A 112 -7.64 -23.94 -11.31
C TYR A 112 -8.41 -24.26 -10.01
N ILE A 113 -7.67 -24.45 -8.92
CA ILE A 113 -8.22 -24.44 -7.55
C ILE A 113 -7.73 -23.19 -6.82
N TYR A 114 -8.55 -22.63 -5.93
CA TYR A 114 -8.27 -21.33 -5.32
C TYR A 114 -8.77 -21.23 -3.87
N ALA A 115 -8.21 -20.25 -3.16
CA ALA A 115 -8.72 -19.73 -1.91
C ALA A 115 -8.76 -18.19 -1.95
N GLU A 116 -9.88 -17.61 -1.53
CA GLU A 116 -10.16 -16.17 -1.61
C GLU A 116 -10.93 -15.70 -0.37
N ASN A 117 -10.97 -14.39 -0.10
CA ASN A 117 -11.71 -13.82 1.04
C ASN A 117 -11.31 -14.43 2.41
N CYS A 118 -10.03 -14.82 2.56
CA CYS A 118 -9.49 -15.47 3.76
C CYS A 118 -8.98 -14.47 4.82
N GLY A 119 -9.03 -13.18 4.50
CA GLY A 119 -8.37 -12.10 5.25
C GLY A 119 -6.94 -11.81 4.77
N SER A 120 -6.36 -12.70 3.95
CA SER A 120 -5.15 -12.48 3.14
C SER A 120 -5.49 -12.22 1.67
N ASN A 121 -4.44 -12.04 0.86
CA ASN A 121 -4.48 -12.12 -0.60
C ASN A 121 -5.22 -13.38 -1.08
N ASN A 122 -5.93 -13.25 -2.20
CA ASN A 122 -6.52 -14.37 -2.93
C ASN A 122 -5.40 -15.14 -3.64
N VAL A 123 -5.43 -16.47 -3.57
CA VAL A 123 -4.38 -17.36 -4.08
C VAL A 123 -4.99 -18.50 -4.88
N ARG A 124 -4.32 -18.92 -5.96
CA ARG A 124 -4.75 -20.06 -6.79
C ARG A 124 -3.57 -20.88 -7.31
N VAL A 125 -3.87 -22.09 -7.75
CA VAL A 125 -2.93 -22.93 -8.52
C VAL A 125 -3.67 -23.57 -9.69
N ASP A 126 -3.06 -23.49 -10.87
CA ASP A 126 -3.62 -24.04 -12.09
C ASP A 126 -3.57 -25.58 -12.05
N VAL A 127 -4.61 -26.21 -12.60
CA VAL A 127 -4.72 -27.67 -12.77
C VAL A 127 -4.00 -28.04 -14.07
N PRO A 128 -2.92 -28.82 -14.03
CA PRO A 128 -2.22 -29.25 -15.24
C PRO A 128 -3.05 -30.27 -16.03
N ALA A 129 -2.71 -30.46 -17.30
CA ALA A 129 -3.33 -31.50 -18.12
C ALA A 129 -3.03 -32.92 -17.59
N ILE A 130 -4.07 -33.62 -17.14
CA ILE A 130 -3.98 -34.93 -16.46
C ILE A 130 -4.73 -35.99 -17.28
N SER A 131 -3.98 -36.98 -17.79
CA SER A 131 -4.56 -38.06 -18.60
C SER A 131 -5.68 -38.82 -17.88
N TRP A 132 -6.74 -39.13 -18.61
CA TRP A 132 -7.92 -39.83 -18.09
C TRP A 132 -7.57 -41.09 -17.27
N GLY A 133 -8.18 -41.21 -16.09
CA GLY A 133 -7.94 -42.27 -15.11
C GLY A 133 -6.77 -42.04 -14.14
N ASN A 134 -5.90 -41.04 -14.37
CA ASN A 134 -4.73 -40.76 -13.51
C ASN A 134 -4.99 -39.63 -12.50
N TRP A 135 -5.96 -39.82 -11.60
CA TRP A 135 -6.30 -38.85 -10.55
C TRP A 135 -5.06 -38.33 -9.79
N THR A 136 -4.80 -37.03 -9.94
CA THR A 136 -3.60 -36.36 -9.41
C THR A 136 -4.01 -35.33 -8.36
N GLN A 137 -3.31 -35.30 -7.22
CA GLN A 137 -3.58 -34.33 -6.16
C GLN A 137 -2.94 -32.99 -6.51
N ILE A 138 -3.77 -31.96 -6.66
CA ILE A 138 -3.36 -30.57 -6.79
C ILE A 138 -3.40 -29.95 -5.40
N THR A 139 -2.37 -29.19 -5.02
CA THR A 139 -2.23 -28.63 -3.67
C THR A 139 -1.82 -27.16 -3.74
N LEU A 140 -2.63 -26.32 -3.12
CA LEU A 140 -2.38 -24.91 -2.85
C LEU A 140 -1.97 -24.77 -1.38
N ASN A 141 -0.70 -24.47 -1.15
CA ASN A 141 -0.14 -24.26 0.20
C ASN A 141 -0.16 -22.78 0.58
N ASN A 142 0.18 -22.47 1.83
CA ASN A 142 0.40 -21.12 2.33
C ASN A 142 -0.83 -20.19 2.19
N ILE A 143 -2.02 -20.72 2.50
CA ILE A 143 -3.26 -19.95 2.52
C ILE A 143 -3.41 -19.34 3.91
N ASP A 144 -3.06 -18.07 4.07
CA ASP A 144 -3.12 -17.41 5.38
C ASP A 144 -4.54 -16.94 5.71
N VAL A 145 -5.15 -17.57 6.71
CA VAL A 145 -6.46 -17.16 7.22
C VAL A 145 -6.21 -16.19 8.37
N ILE A 146 -6.45 -14.90 8.11
CA ILE A 146 -6.33 -13.83 9.11
C ILE A 146 -7.71 -13.55 9.74
N GLY A 147 -8.79 -13.70 8.96
CA GLY A 147 -10.16 -13.61 9.45
C GLY A 147 -10.65 -14.89 10.14
N SER A 148 -11.95 -14.96 10.38
CA SER A 148 -12.63 -16.21 10.80
C SER A 148 -13.33 -16.93 9.64
N SER A 149 -13.05 -16.51 8.40
CA SER A 149 -13.71 -16.99 7.17
C SER A 149 -12.70 -17.13 6.04
N CYS A 150 -12.95 -18.04 5.09
CA CYS A 150 -12.16 -18.23 3.87
C CYS A 150 -13.03 -18.98 2.84
N THR A 151 -13.07 -18.51 1.59
CA THR A 151 -13.76 -19.19 0.49
C THR A 151 -12.77 -20.06 -0.27
N ILE A 152 -13.12 -21.32 -0.50
CA ILE A 152 -12.34 -22.25 -1.33
C ILE A 152 -13.16 -22.68 -2.53
N GLY A 153 -12.52 -22.91 -3.68
CA GLY A 153 -13.23 -23.32 -4.89
C GLY A 153 -12.37 -23.96 -5.95
N MET A 154 -13.07 -24.47 -6.96
CA MET A 154 -12.51 -25.00 -8.21
C MET A 154 -13.26 -24.34 -9.37
N ALA A 155 -12.53 -23.94 -10.41
CA ALA A 155 -13.10 -23.27 -11.57
C ALA A 155 -12.48 -23.75 -12.88
N THR A 156 -13.28 -23.64 -13.95
CA THR A 156 -12.89 -23.82 -15.35
C THR A 156 -13.42 -22.67 -16.18
N ASP A 157 -12.55 -22.04 -16.96
CA ASP A 157 -12.85 -21.03 -17.96
C ASP A 157 -12.61 -21.59 -19.38
N ASN A 158 -12.90 -20.79 -20.41
CA ASN A 158 -12.56 -21.10 -21.83
C ASN A 158 -12.95 -22.50 -22.34
N THR A 159 -14.07 -23.07 -21.85
CA THR A 159 -14.57 -24.42 -22.19
C THR A 159 -13.68 -25.59 -21.75
N GLU A 160 -12.69 -25.34 -20.91
CA GLU A 160 -11.81 -26.38 -20.37
C GLU A 160 -12.60 -27.38 -19.53
N TRP A 161 -12.33 -28.66 -19.74
CA TRP A 161 -13.05 -29.75 -19.09
C TRP A 161 -12.16 -30.36 -18.02
N THR A 162 -12.68 -30.53 -16.81
CA THR A 162 -11.96 -31.31 -15.80
C THR A 162 -12.91 -31.87 -14.75
N SER A 163 -12.46 -32.92 -14.09
CA SER A 163 -13.14 -33.48 -12.93
C SER A 163 -12.36 -33.22 -11.65
N PHE A 164 -13.09 -33.11 -10.55
CA PHE A 164 -12.60 -32.83 -9.21
C PHE A 164 -13.24 -33.78 -8.20
N ASP A 165 -12.45 -34.22 -7.23
CA ASP A 165 -12.86 -35.14 -6.16
C ASP A 165 -11.98 -34.96 -4.91
N ASP A 166 -12.42 -35.50 -3.77
CA ASP A 166 -11.65 -35.62 -2.52
C ASP A 166 -11.00 -34.29 -2.05
N VAL A 167 -11.80 -33.23 -1.90
CA VAL A 167 -11.33 -31.90 -1.45
C VAL A 167 -10.84 -31.93 0.00
N SER A 168 -9.69 -31.32 0.29
CA SER A 168 -9.17 -31.19 1.65
C SER A 168 -8.65 -29.80 1.94
N PHE A 169 -9.26 -29.12 2.93
CA PHE A 169 -8.78 -27.84 3.46
C PHE A 169 -8.41 -28.02 4.94
N VAL A 170 -7.13 -27.82 5.27
CA VAL A 170 -6.56 -28.16 6.60
C VAL A 170 -5.68 -27.04 7.15
N LEU A 171 -5.76 -26.81 8.47
CA LEU A 171 -4.83 -25.94 9.18
C LEU A 171 -3.44 -26.60 9.25
N VAL A 172 -2.42 -25.91 8.76
CA VAL A 172 -1.02 -26.35 8.74
C VAL A 172 -0.26 -25.77 9.94
N SER A 173 -0.48 -24.49 10.26
CA SER A 173 0.14 -23.81 11.41
C SER A 173 -0.80 -22.75 11.99
N ALA A 174 -1.06 -22.78 13.30
CA ALA A 174 -1.87 -21.76 13.97
C ALA A 174 -1.04 -20.49 14.24
N ALA A 175 -1.67 -19.32 14.15
CA ALA A 175 -1.05 -18.05 14.56
C ALA A 175 -0.72 -18.07 16.06
N THR A 176 0.48 -17.62 16.45
CA THR A 176 0.90 -17.58 17.86
C THR A 176 0.31 -16.38 18.57
N ASN A 177 -0.68 -16.62 19.43
CA ASN A 177 -1.28 -15.59 20.27
C ASN A 177 -0.26 -15.05 21.30
N PRO A 178 -0.05 -13.73 21.45
CA PRO A 178 0.83 -13.19 22.48
C PRO A 178 0.35 -13.59 23.89
N THR A 179 1.29 -13.92 24.77
CA THR A 179 0.97 -14.40 26.11
C THR A 179 0.54 -13.23 27.01
N PRO A 180 -0.55 -13.31 27.79
CA PRO A 180 -0.97 -12.21 28.65
C PRO A 180 0.05 -11.91 29.75
N VAL A 181 0.56 -10.68 29.79
CA VAL A 181 1.40 -10.18 30.89
C VAL A 181 0.53 -9.92 32.14
N PRO A 182 0.93 -10.36 33.35
CA PRO A 182 0.08 -10.28 34.53
C PRO A 182 -0.05 -8.84 35.08
N THR A 183 -1.28 -8.46 35.42
CA THR A 183 -1.66 -7.13 35.92
C THR A 183 -1.04 -6.80 37.30
N PRO A 184 -0.36 -5.65 37.47
CA PRO A 184 0.09 -5.19 38.78
C PRO A 184 -1.06 -4.61 39.63
N THR A 185 -0.91 -4.69 40.96
CA THR A 185 -1.92 -4.27 41.96
C THR A 185 -1.73 -2.79 42.37
N PRO A 186 -2.80 -1.97 42.50
CA PRO A 186 -2.68 -0.53 42.74
C PRO A 186 -2.25 -0.18 44.18
N THR A 187 -1.50 0.92 44.32
CA THR A 187 -1.16 1.57 45.60
C THR A 187 -1.56 3.05 45.57
N ALA A 188 -1.87 3.64 46.73
CA ALA A 188 -2.78 4.79 46.82
C ALA A 188 -2.19 6.22 46.67
N GLN A 189 -3.08 7.11 46.25
CA GLN A 189 -2.99 8.57 46.05
C GLN A 189 -2.84 9.41 47.35
N PRO A 190 -2.25 10.63 47.27
CA PRO A 190 -2.53 11.76 48.16
C PRO A 190 -3.21 12.97 47.48
N THR A 191 -3.80 13.86 48.29
CA THR A 191 -4.86 14.83 47.94
C THR A 191 -4.44 16.30 47.69
N SER A 192 -5.35 17.08 47.09
CA SER A 192 -5.24 18.47 46.56
C SER A 192 -5.65 19.63 47.52
N THR A 193 -5.23 20.89 47.26
CA THR A 193 -5.92 22.20 47.60
C THR A 193 -5.05 23.43 47.19
N PRO A 194 -5.54 24.72 47.10
CA PRO A 194 -6.66 25.28 46.30
C PRO A 194 -6.37 26.65 45.57
N THR A 195 -7.35 27.13 44.80
CA THR A 195 -7.38 28.38 43.95
C THR A 195 -7.70 29.71 44.68
N PRO A 196 -7.41 30.88 44.05
CA PRO A 196 -8.26 32.10 44.17
C PRO A 196 -8.62 32.81 42.82
N THR A 197 -9.59 33.74 42.85
CA THR A 197 -10.29 34.40 41.69
C THR A 197 -10.70 35.87 42.07
N PRO A 198 -11.41 36.72 41.27
CA PRO A 198 -11.44 37.06 39.80
C PRO A 198 -11.41 38.61 39.49
N THR A 199 -11.71 38.99 38.20
CA THR A 199 -12.42 40.24 37.71
C THR A 199 -11.53 41.41 37.18
N PRO A 200 -11.88 42.23 36.11
CA PRO A 200 -13.00 42.26 35.13
C PRO A 200 -12.58 42.17 33.61
N SER A 201 -12.98 43.14 32.73
CA SER A 201 -12.96 43.15 31.23
C SER A 201 -12.90 44.61 30.67
N PRO A 202 -12.68 44.87 29.35
CA PRO A 202 -13.79 44.97 28.38
C PRO A 202 -13.58 44.35 26.96
N THR A 203 -14.72 44.19 26.26
CA THR A 203 -15.13 43.81 24.88
C THR A 203 -14.21 44.18 23.67
N ASP A 204 -14.31 43.59 22.44
CA ASP A 204 -15.48 43.32 21.54
C ASP A 204 -15.32 42.15 20.51
N GLU A 205 -16.47 41.55 20.13
CA GLU A 205 -16.86 40.86 18.84
C GLU A 205 -16.06 39.65 18.26
N PRO A 206 -16.58 38.90 17.24
CA PRO A 206 -17.40 37.72 17.45
C PRO A 206 -16.71 36.35 17.23
N GLY A 207 -16.58 35.57 18.30
CA GLY A 207 -17.05 34.17 18.27
C GLY A 207 -16.10 33.04 17.84
N THR A 208 -14.79 33.23 17.73
CA THR A 208 -13.86 32.09 17.85
C THR A 208 -13.76 31.72 19.33
N GLY A 209 -14.36 30.57 19.70
CA GLY A 209 -14.46 30.15 21.10
C GLY A 209 -13.08 29.99 21.73
N THR A 210 -12.71 30.87 22.66
CA THR A 210 -11.47 30.72 23.43
C THR A 210 -11.52 29.41 24.20
N GLN A 211 -10.61 28.51 23.85
CA GLN A 211 -10.50 27.19 24.41
C GLN A 211 -9.37 27.13 25.44
N ASN A 212 -9.65 26.46 26.55
CA ASN A 212 -8.69 26.25 27.62
C ASN A 212 -8.07 24.87 27.43
N ILE A 213 -6.74 24.84 27.36
CA ILE A 213 -5.94 23.63 27.28
C ILE A 213 -5.14 23.53 28.58
N THR A 214 -5.27 22.40 29.26
CA THR A 214 -4.44 22.02 30.40
C THR A 214 -3.51 20.91 29.95
N VAL A 215 -2.21 21.06 30.10
CA VAL A 215 -1.22 20.00 29.89
C VAL A 215 -0.77 19.52 31.25
N ARG A 216 -0.90 18.22 31.53
CA ARG A 216 -0.40 17.63 32.77
C ARG A 216 0.96 16.98 32.52
N ALA A 217 2.01 17.52 33.12
CA ALA A 217 3.38 17.12 32.81
C ALA A 217 4.37 17.26 33.99
N SER A 218 5.52 16.60 33.85
CA SER A 218 6.71 16.77 34.69
C SER A 218 7.99 16.56 33.91
N GLY A 219 9.05 17.25 34.33
CA GLY A 219 10.41 16.92 33.92
C GLY A 219 11.09 15.99 34.93
N THR A 220 12.30 15.53 34.60
CA THR A 220 13.17 14.74 35.47
C THR A 220 13.83 15.57 36.58
N ASP A 221 14.30 16.80 36.29
CA ASP A 221 15.00 17.67 37.25
C ASP A 221 14.30 19.01 37.56
N GLY A 222 13.32 19.42 36.75
CA GLY A 222 12.58 20.66 36.91
C GLY A 222 13.21 21.86 36.20
N SER A 223 14.02 21.61 35.17
CA SER A 223 14.55 22.62 34.23
C SER A 223 14.09 22.39 32.79
N GLU A 224 13.43 21.27 32.51
CA GLU A 224 12.84 20.91 31.23
C GLU A 224 11.76 21.89 30.79
N SER A 225 11.58 22.05 29.48
CA SER A 225 10.72 23.08 28.88
C SER A 225 9.87 22.50 27.77
N ILE A 226 8.55 22.56 27.97
CA ILE A 226 7.57 22.22 26.94
C ILE A 226 6.92 23.46 26.33
N THR A 227 6.60 23.37 25.04
CA THR A 227 5.83 24.37 24.30
C THR A 227 4.53 23.74 23.82
N LEU A 228 3.40 24.39 24.12
CA LEU A 228 2.09 24.07 23.57
C LEU A 228 1.89 24.86 22.27
N SER A 229 1.61 24.17 21.17
CA SER A 229 1.16 24.74 19.89
C SER A 229 -0.29 24.34 19.58
N VAL A 230 -0.99 25.16 18.81
CA VAL A 230 -2.31 24.84 18.22
C VAL A 230 -2.34 25.29 16.76
N GLY A 231 -2.29 24.33 15.84
CA GLY A 231 -1.84 24.56 14.47
C GLY A 231 -0.47 25.24 14.46
N ASP A 232 -0.23 26.14 13.49
CA ASP A 232 1.04 26.86 13.36
C ASP A 232 1.35 27.89 14.48
N ASN A 233 0.58 27.92 15.58
CA ASN A 233 0.67 28.94 16.61
C ASN A 233 1.21 28.38 17.93
N ASN A 234 2.43 28.77 18.31
CA ASN A 234 2.94 28.54 19.66
C ASN A 234 2.10 29.36 20.66
N VAL A 235 1.34 28.67 21.50
CA VAL A 235 0.41 29.27 22.47
C VAL A 235 1.13 29.66 23.76
N GLN A 236 1.97 28.79 24.30
CA GLN A 236 2.70 29.03 25.54
C GLN A 236 3.89 28.08 25.71
N THR A 237 4.96 28.53 26.36
CA THR A 237 6.09 27.69 26.79
C THR A 237 6.20 27.72 28.31
N TRP A 238 6.44 26.57 28.94
CA TRP A 238 6.62 26.43 30.38
C TRP A 238 7.87 25.64 30.73
N THR A 239 8.61 26.12 31.74
CA THR A 239 9.55 25.28 32.49
C THR A 239 8.77 24.37 33.44
N LEU A 240 9.00 23.06 33.35
CA LEU A 240 8.36 22.03 34.15
C LEU A 240 8.96 21.96 35.55
N SER A 241 8.21 21.35 36.46
CA SER A 241 8.73 20.90 37.76
C SER A 241 9.08 19.41 37.72
N ALA A 242 9.97 18.96 38.61
CA ALA A 242 10.30 17.55 38.84
C ALA A 242 9.15 16.70 39.45
N SER A 243 7.90 17.16 39.32
CA SER A 243 6.69 16.53 39.82
C SER A 243 5.51 16.87 38.91
N MET A 244 4.56 15.94 38.76
CA MET A 244 3.47 16.06 37.79
C MET A 244 2.48 17.19 38.18
N GLN A 245 2.50 18.29 37.42
CA GLN A 245 1.66 19.48 37.62
C GLN A 245 0.83 19.79 36.37
N ASP A 246 -0.22 20.59 36.56
CA ASP A 246 -1.11 21.05 35.49
C ASP A 246 -0.67 22.45 35.00
N TYR A 247 -0.32 22.58 33.73
CA TYR A 247 0.05 23.84 33.07
C TYR A 247 -1.07 24.27 32.12
N THR A 248 -1.66 25.44 32.36
CA THR A 248 -2.87 25.88 31.66
C THR A 248 -2.60 27.05 30.72
N ALA A 249 -3.12 26.98 29.50
CA ALA A 249 -3.20 28.10 28.57
C ALA A 249 -4.62 28.28 28.01
N SER A 250 -4.90 29.47 27.52
CA SER A 250 -6.13 29.81 26.80
C SER A 250 -5.77 30.33 25.42
N THR A 251 -6.39 29.81 24.36
CA THR A 251 -6.15 30.27 22.99
C THR A 251 -7.46 30.35 22.19
N SER A 252 -7.49 31.18 21.15
CA SER A 252 -8.52 31.15 20.10
C SER A 252 -7.99 30.55 18.79
N ALA A 253 -6.73 30.07 18.77
CA ALA A 253 -6.18 29.31 17.65
C ALA A 253 -6.88 27.96 17.52
N SER A 254 -6.97 27.48 16.29
CA SER A 254 -7.61 26.22 15.89
C SER A 254 -6.67 25.42 15.00
N GLY A 255 -6.61 24.11 15.21
CA GLY A 255 -5.70 23.19 14.54
C GLY A 255 -5.41 22.01 15.47
N ASP A 256 -4.45 21.18 15.09
CA ASP A 256 -3.91 20.12 15.95
C ASP A 256 -3.20 20.71 17.17
N ILE A 257 -3.32 20.05 18.33
CA ILE A 257 -2.65 20.45 19.55
C ILE A 257 -1.39 19.61 19.70
N GLU A 258 -0.24 20.25 19.82
CA GLU A 258 1.02 19.56 20.12
C GLU A 258 1.62 20.05 21.43
N VAL A 259 2.30 19.15 22.15
CA VAL A 259 3.14 19.48 23.31
C VAL A 259 4.57 19.07 22.97
N ALA A 260 5.42 20.05 22.67
CA ALA A 260 6.79 19.86 22.24
C ALA A 260 7.79 20.05 23.38
N PHE A 261 8.65 19.07 23.66
CA PHE A 261 9.86 19.23 24.48
C PHE A 261 10.95 19.93 23.65
N THR A 262 11.55 21.00 24.20
CA THR A 262 12.30 22.01 23.41
C THR A 262 13.67 22.42 23.94
N ASN A 263 14.10 21.91 25.09
CA ASN A 263 15.43 22.20 25.68
C ASN A 263 16.16 20.94 26.16
N ASP A 264 15.96 19.82 25.47
CA ASP A 264 16.66 18.57 25.75
C ASP A 264 18.18 18.79 25.88
N ALA A 265 18.69 18.31 27.01
CA ALA A 265 20.09 18.27 27.38
C ALA A 265 20.33 16.95 28.15
N SER A 266 21.56 16.47 28.15
CA SER A 266 21.89 15.12 28.67
C SER A 266 21.35 14.86 30.09
N GLY A 267 20.35 13.98 30.19
CA GLY A 267 19.70 13.57 31.45
C GLY A 267 18.36 14.24 31.73
N LEU A 268 17.82 15.03 30.79
CA LEU A 268 16.49 15.62 30.85
C LEU A 268 15.49 14.74 30.08
N ASP A 269 14.45 14.29 30.75
CA ASP A 269 13.29 13.63 30.13
C ASP A 269 12.02 14.38 30.54
N VAL A 270 10.97 14.31 29.72
CA VAL A 270 9.65 14.84 30.03
C VAL A 270 8.63 13.71 30.05
N GLN A 271 7.75 13.71 31.05
CA GLN A 271 6.53 12.91 31.05
C GLN A 271 5.34 13.85 30.88
N VAL A 272 4.48 13.58 29.89
CA VAL A 272 3.15 14.19 29.72
C VAL A 272 2.13 13.09 29.98
N ASP A 273 1.29 13.29 30.99
CA ASP A 273 0.22 12.38 31.43
C ASP A 273 -0.97 12.49 30.45
N TYR A 274 -1.52 13.69 30.33
CA TYR A 274 -2.62 13.99 29.41
C TYR A 274 -2.69 15.48 29.07
N ILE A 275 -3.54 15.80 28.10
CA ILE A 275 -4.13 17.14 27.99
C ILE A 275 -5.64 17.12 28.27
N ILE A 276 -6.16 18.23 28.82
CA ILE A 276 -7.60 18.50 28.88
C ILE A 276 -7.92 19.66 27.97
N VAL A 277 -8.82 19.43 27.01
CA VAL A 277 -9.25 20.38 25.97
C VAL A 277 -10.76 20.55 26.08
N ASN A 278 -11.23 21.74 26.43
CA ASN A 278 -12.67 22.02 26.56
C ASN A 278 -13.44 21.05 27.50
N GLY A 279 -12.74 20.33 28.38
CA GLY A 279 -13.29 19.34 29.31
C GLY A 279 -13.16 17.87 28.85
N GLU A 280 -12.74 17.62 27.61
CA GLU A 280 -12.31 16.30 27.13
C GLU A 280 -10.88 16.03 27.60
N THR A 281 -10.61 14.84 28.14
CA THR A 281 -9.23 14.40 28.48
C THR A 281 -8.70 13.53 27.35
N ARG A 282 -7.46 13.79 26.91
CA ARG A 282 -6.74 13.03 25.89
C ARG A 282 -5.42 12.56 26.48
N GLN A 283 -5.30 11.25 26.68
CA GLN A 283 -4.15 10.60 27.30
C GLN A 283 -2.96 10.59 26.34
N ALA A 284 -1.72 10.77 26.83
CA ALA A 284 -0.55 10.75 25.96
C ALA A 284 -0.22 9.32 25.47
N GLU A 285 -0.48 8.31 26.29
CA GLU A 285 -0.36 6.89 25.94
C GLU A 285 -1.39 6.41 24.90
N ASP A 286 -2.45 7.18 24.65
CA ASP A 286 -3.41 6.92 23.57
C ASP A 286 -3.01 7.59 22.23
N MET A 287 -1.98 8.46 22.21
CA MET A 287 -1.62 9.24 21.02
C MET A 287 -0.62 8.50 20.12
N ALA A 288 -0.95 8.39 18.84
CA ALA A 288 -0.16 7.66 17.84
C ALA A 288 1.13 8.37 17.37
N GLU A 289 1.35 9.62 17.78
CA GLU A 289 2.51 10.43 17.38
C GLU A 289 3.20 10.98 18.63
N ASN A 290 4.39 10.44 18.96
CA ASN A 290 5.28 10.98 19.98
C ASN A 290 6.72 11.02 19.42
N THR A 291 7.04 12.11 18.73
CA THR A 291 8.36 12.34 18.14
C THR A 291 9.44 12.70 19.18
N GLY A 292 9.07 12.89 20.44
CA GLY A 292 10.02 13.06 21.54
C GLY A 292 10.49 11.74 22.15
N LEU A 293 9.82 10.61 21.89
CA LEU A 293 10.21 9.32 22.46
C LEU A 293 11.51 8.80 21.82
N TRP A 294 12.34 8.17 22.66
CA TRP A 294 13.49 7.39 22.24
C TRP A 294 13.13 5.90 22.14
N ASP A 295 13.19 5.35 20.93
CA ASP A 295 13.17 3.90 20.68
C ASP A 295 14.29 3.57 19.69
N GLU A 296 15.45 3.20 20.24
CA GLU A 296 16.78 3.13 19.60
C GLU A 296 17.31 4.44 18.96
N THR A 297 16.43 5.35 18.56
CA THR A 297 16.69 6.74 18.15
C THR A 297 15.55 7.66 18.59
N CYS A 298 15.78 8.98 18.62
CA CYS A 298 14.74 9.98 18.85
C CYS A 298 13.78 10.04 17.65
N GLY A 299 12.47 10.05 17.89
CA GLY A 299 11.45 10.34 16.86
C GLY A 299 10.69 9.13 16.31
N GLY A 300 11.02 7.91 16.75
CA GLY A 300 10.38 6.67 16.28
C GLY A 300 9.15 6.20 17.07
N GLY A 301 8.67 6.99 18.04
CA GLY A 301 7.72 6.50 19.05
C GLY A 301 6.26 6.93 18.91
N ALA A 302 5.41 6.15 19.57
CA ALA A 302 3.98 6.34 19.68
C ALA A 302 3.49 5.77 21.02
N TYR A 303 2.27 6.11 21.45
CA TYR A 303 1.56 5.49 22.57
C TYR A 303 2.36 5.51 23.89
N SER A 304 2.98 6.65 24.20
CA SER A 304 3.84 6.82 25.36
C SER A 304 3.71 8.22 25.95
N GLU A 305 3.64 8.28 27.28
CA GLU A 305 3.71 9.52 28.06
C GLU A 305 5.11 10.18 28.02
N ILE A 306 6.16 9.46 27.59
CA ILE A 306 7.56 9.89 27.76
C ILE A 306 8.12 10.54 26.49
N MET A 307 8.77 11.69 26.65
CA MET A 307 9.66 12.31 25.68
C MET A 307 11.09 12.34 26.23
N HIS A 308 11.98 11.57 25.61
CA HIS A 308 13.41 11.48 25.92
C HIS A 308 14.27 12.47 25.11
N CYS A 309 13.70 13.11 24.10
CA CYS A 309 14.39 13.98 23.17
C CYS A 309 13.55 15.21 22.80
N ASN A 310 14.18 16.23 22.22
CA ASN A 310 13.45 17.29 21.52
C ASN A 310 12.51 16.67 20.46
N GLY A 311 11.22 16.99 20.54
CA GLY A 311 10.14 16.39 19.78
C GLY A 311 8.80 16.72 20.43
N ALA A 312 7.70 16.19 19.91
CA ALA A 312 6.36 16.52 20.37
C ALA A 312 5.40 15.33 20.38
N ILE A 313 4.41 15.40 21.28
CA ILE A 313 3.21 14.56 21.25
C ILE A 313 2.08 15.35 20.60
N ASN A 314 1.46 14.77 19.55
CA ASN A 314 0.31 15.34 18.88
C ASN A 314 -0.99 14.76 19.48
N PHE A 315 -1.82 15.64 20.03
CA PHE A 315 -3.11 15.31 20.64
C PHE A 315 -4.31 15.58 19.71
N GLY A 316 -4.05 15.90 18.44
CA GLY A 316 -5.03 16.10 17.38
C GLY A 316 -5.90 17.35 17.52
N ALA A 317 -6.73 17.58 16.52
CA ALA A 317 -7.49 18.82 16.37
C ALA A 317 -8.46 19.14 17.50
N THR A 318 -8.65 20.44 17.74
CA THR A 318 -9.74 20.94 18.58
C THR A 318 -11.05 21.02 17.80
N SER A 319 -12.03 20.21 18.17
CA SER A 319 -13.38 20.27 17.60
C SER A 319 -14.16 21.46 18.17
N GLY A 320 -14.84 22.20 17.29
CA GLY A 320 -15.68 23.34 17.68
C GLY A 320 -16.86 22.90 18.56
N ASN A 321 -16.89 23.37 19.81
CA ASN A 321 -17.87 23.01 20.83
C ASN A 321 -19.32 23.17 20.35
N SER A 322 -20.05 22.05 20.23
CA SER A 322 -21.49 22.01 19.93
C SER A 322 -22.31 21.56 21.15
N GLY A 323 -22.27 22.37 22.21
CA GLY A 323 -23.09 22.18 23.41
C GLY A 323 -24.59 22.37 23.16
N GLY A 324 -25.40 21.34 23.45
CA GLY A 324 -26.86 21.37 23.23
C GLY A 324 -27.70 21.80 24.44
N THR A 325 -28.99 22.06 24.20
CA THR A 325 -30.06 22.03 25.24
C THR A 325 -31.37 21.44 24.70
N ASN A 326 -32.19 20.93 25.62
CA ASN A 326 -33.31 19.97 25.46
C ASN A 326 -34.69 20.69 25.58
N PRO A 327 -35.89 20.05 25.69
CA PRO A 327 -36.51 18.88 25.02
C PRO A 327 -37.86 19.23 24.31
N THR A 328 -38.39 18.38 23.41
CA THR A 328 -39.84 18.35 23.06
C THR A 328 -40.27 16.94 22.56
N PRO A 329 -41.46 16.40 22.91
CA PRO A 329 -41.70 14.95 22.85
C PRO A 329 -42.21 14.38 21.51
N THR A 330 -42.00 13.08 21.38
CA THR A 330 -42.29 12.14 20.27
C THR A 330 -43.74 12.11 19.77
N PRO A 331 -43.94 11.80 18.47
CA PRO A 331 -44.86 10.71 18.14
C PRO A 331 -44.36 9.74 17.05
N ALA A 332 -44.35 8.44 17.39
CA ALA A 332 -44.53 7.21 16.57
C ALA A 332 -43.69 6.95 15.28
N PRO A 333 -43.41 5.67 14.92
CA PRO A 333 -42.31 5.32 14.03
C PRO A 333 -42.70 5.05 12.56
N THR A 334 -41.78 5.33 11.63
CA THR A 334 -41.76 4.76 10.26
C THR A 334 -40.34 4.54 9.77
N SER A 335 -40.00 3.27 9.50
CA SER A 335 -38.96 2.75 8.58
C SER A 335 -37.73 3.62 8.26
N GLY A 336 -36.57 3.27 8.82
CA GLY A 336 -35.27 3.78 8.37
C GLY A 336 -34.65 2.94 7.23
N PRO A 337 -33.79 3.52 6.39
CA PRO A 337 -32.80 2.80 5.61
C PRO A 337 -31.53 2.51 6.44
N THR A 338 -30.74 1.56 5.97
CA THR A 338 -29.61 0.91 6.66
C THR A 338 -28.43 1.84 6.91
N SER A 339 -27.75 1.66 8.05
CA SER A 339 -26.45 2.26 8.32
C SER A 339 -25.33 1.59 7.52
N THR A 340 -24.58 2.35 6.73
CA THR A 340 -23.28 1.92 6.20
C THR A 340 -22.27 1.78 7.36
N PRO A 341 -21.47 0.71 7.43
CA PRO A 341 -20.45 0.59 8.48
C PRO A 341 -19.31 1.57 8.26
N THR A 342 -18.79 2.13 9.35
CA THR A 342 -17.49 2.83 9.38
C THR A 342 -16.38 1.84 9.02
N PRO A 343 -15.41 2.19 8.17
CA PRO A 343 -14.30 1.29 7.86
C PRO A 343 -13.42 1.04 9.09
N THR A 344 -13.11 -0.22 9.34
CA THR A 344 -12.10 -0.64 10.32
C THR A 344 -10.71 -0.24 9.80
N PRO A 345 -9.78 0.27 10.64
CA PRO A 345 -8.39 0.46 10.23
C PRO A 345 -7.80 -0.86 9.73
N GLN A 346 -7.29 -0.85 8.50
CA GLN A 346 -6.60 -2.00 7.93
C GLN A 346 -5.22 -2.14 8.57
N PRO A 347 -4.76 -3.36 8.94
CA PRO A 347 -3.38 -3.53 9.39
C PRO A 347 -2.39 -3.09 8.31
N THR A 348 -1.33 -2.39 8.73
CA THR A 348 -0.19 -2.05 7.89
C THR A 348 0.49 -3.32 7.40
N GLN A 349 0.76 -3.41 6.11
CA GLN A 349 1.56 -4.48 5.53
C GLN A 349 3.00 -4.35 6.04
N GLU A 350 3.62 -5.46 6.42
CA GLU A 350 5.05 -5.48 6.80
C GLU A 350 5.93 -5.20 5.57
N PRO A 351 7.10 -4.54 5.72
CA PRO A 351 8.02 -4.28 4.61
C PRO A 351 8.49 -5.59 3.96
N ASN A 352 8.37 -5.69 2.64
CA ASN A 352 8.82 -6.83 1.87
C ASN A 352 10.11 -6.48 1.12
N THR A 353 11.26 -6.65 1.76
CA THR A 353 12.57 -6.28 1.19
C THR A 353 13.02 -7.15 0.02
N ASP A 354 12.38 -8.31 -0.17
CA ASP A 354 12.74 -9.29 -1.21
C ASP A 354 11.94 -9.10 -2.52
N SER A 355 10.94 -8.20 -2.55
CA SER A 355 10.23 -7.84 -3.79
C SER A 355 11.01 -6.83 -4.63
N ALA A 356 10.62 -6.67 -5.89
CA ALA A 356 11.13 -5.62 -6.75
C ALA A 356 10.99 -4.22 -6.10
N VAL A 357 9.87 -3.97 -5.41
CA VAL A 357 9.57 -2.70 -4.73
C VAL A 357 10.51 -2.50 -3.54
N GLY A 358 10.68 -3.52 -2.68
CA GLY A 358 11.57 -3.45 -1.53
C GLY A 358 13.06 -3.32 -1.90
N ILE A 359 13.50 -4.04 -2.94
CA ILE A 359 14.85 -3.89 -3.49
C ILE A 359 15.04 -2.46 -4.01
N LEU A 360 14.11 -1.91 -4.80
CA LEU A 360 14.24 -0.52 -5.28
C LEU A 360 14.26 0.48 -4.11
N ALA A 361 13.44 0.28 -3.08
CA ALA A 361 13.45 1.11 -1.87
C ALA A 361 14.80 1.06 -1.11
N SER A 362 15.45 -0.11 -1.00
CA SER A 362 16.77 -0.23 -0.34
C SER A 362 17.89 0.52 -1.09
N HIS A 363 17.72 0.79 -2.39
CA HIS A 363 18.60 1.63 -3.20
C HIS A 363 18.25 3.13 -3.18
N GLY A 364 17.36 3.55 -2.27
CA GLY A 364 17.05 4.96 -2.02
C GLY A 364 15.95 5.54 -2.91
N PHE A 365 15.27 4.73 -3.73
CA PHE A 365 14.04 5.18 -4.38
C PHE A 365 12.96 5.42 -3.33
N ASN A 366 12.43 6.64 -3.29
CA ASN A 366 11.52 7.13 -2.25
C ASN A 366 10.11 7.43 -2.77
N TYR A 367 9.85 7.20 -4.06
CA TYR A 367 8.54 7.33 -4.69
C TYR A 367 8.25 6.16 -5.64
N ALA A 368 7.13 5.47 -5.45
CA ALA A 368 6.56 4.56 -6.43
C ALA A 368 5.62 5.34 -7.36
N ARG A 369 5.90 5.34 -8.67
CA ARG A 369 4.93 5.72 -9.69
C ARG A 369 4.14 4.49 -10.10
N ILE A 370 2.82 4.62 -10.10
CA ILE A 370 1.89 3.53 -10.40
C ILE A 370 0.85 4.07 -11.39
N ARG A 371 0.79 3.48 -12.59
CA ARG A 371 -0.28 3.78 -13.56
C ARG A 371 -1.61 3.18 -13.08
N ILE A 372 -2.74 3.84 -13.35
CA ILE A 372 -4.08 3.27 -13.21
C ILE A 372 -4.88 3.40 -14.51
N LEU A 373 -5.41 2.26 -14.95
CA LEU A 373 -6.28 2.09 -16.12
C LEU A 373 -7.74 1.97 -15.66
N VAL A 374 -8.69 2.31 -16.54
CA VAL A 374 -10.12 2.34 -16.14
C VAL A 374 -10.73 0.94 -16.13
N ASN A 375 -10.60 0.19 -17.22
CA ASN A 375 -10.94 -1.23 -17.32
C ASN A 375 -9.80 -1.94 -18.08
N PRO A 376 -8.65 -2.21 -17.43
CA PRO A 376 -7.54 -2.88 -18.10
C PRO A 376 -7.98 -4.27 -18.62
N PRO A 377 -7.61 -4.64 -19.86
CA PRO A 377 -8.07 -5.90 -20.45
C PRO A 377 -7.38 -7.16 -19.90
N GLY A 378 -6.41 -7.04 -18.99
CA GLY A 378 -5.69 -8.17 -18.38
C GLY A 378 -4.78 -8.95 -19.34
N ASN A 379 -4.74 -8.58 -20.62
CA ASN A 379 -3.79 -9.08 -21.61
C ASN A 379 -2.60 -8.10 -21.73
N TYR A 380 -1.52 -8.51 -22.41
CA TYR A 380 -0.31 -7.69 -22.58
C TYR A 380 0.33 -7.18 -21.25
N GLY A 381 0.04 -7.81 -20.11
CA GLY A 381 0.56 -7.38 -18.80
C GLY A 381 -0.10 -6.13 -18.21
N LEU A 382 -1.16 -5.62 -18.84
CA LEU A 382 -1.95 -4.53 -18.30
C LEU A 382 -2.98 -5.05 -17.29
N HIS A 383 -2.63 -4.96 -16.01
CA HIS A 383 -3.44 -5.41 -14.87
C HIS A 383 -3.78 -4.29 -13.89
N GLN A 384 -3.39 -3.04 -14.19
CA GLN A 384 -3.42 -1.93 -13.23
C GLN A 384 -4.82 -1.31 -13.07
N ASP A 385 -5.75 -2.12 -12.58
CA ASP A 385 -7.03 -1.66 -12.05
C ASP A 385 -6.88 -1.15 -10.61
N LEU A 386 -7.98 -0.71 -10.01
CA LEU A 386 -7.97 -0.14 -8.66
C LEU A 386 -7.47 -1.12 -7.58
N ASP A 387 -7.82 -2.39 -7.66
CA ASP A 387 -7.45 -3.38 -6.63
C ASP A 387 -5.95 -3.71 -6.73
N TYR A 388 -5.45 -3.90 -7.96
CA TYR A 388 -4.01 -4.05 -8.23
C TYR A 388 -3.22 -2.82 -7.77
N VAL A 389 -3.71 -1.62 -8.07
CA VAL A 389 -3.05 -0.35 -7.71
C VAL A 389 -3.04 -0.13 -6.19
N ILE A 390 -4.11 -0.50 -5.48
CA ILE A 390 -4.15 -0.48 -4.02
C ILE A 390 -3.10 -1.43 -3.44
N ALA A 391 -3.02 -2.67 -3.92
CA ALA A 391 -2.03 -3.65 -3.44
C ALA A 391 -0.58 -3.16 -3.67
N MET A 392 -0.28 -2.67 -4.87
CA MET A 392 1.03 -2.06 -5.21
C MET A 392 1.35 -0.86 -4.30
N ALA A 393 0.37 0.01 -4.03
CA ALA A 393 0.56 1.17 -3.17
C ALA A 393 0.73 0.79 -1.68
N GLN A 394 0.11 -0.31 -1.23
CA GLN A 394 0.29 -0.85 0.12
C GLN A 394 1.72 -1.33 0.33
N GLU A 395 2.27 -2.11 -0.61
CA GLU A 395 3.66 -2.58 -0.51
C GLU A 395 4.67 -1.43 -0.65
N ALA A 396 4.43 -0.47 -1.54
CA ALA A 396 5.28 0.71 -1.68
C ALA A 396 5.33 1.52 -0.38
N LYS A 397 4.17 1.79 0.26
CA LYS A 397 4.14 2.47 1.57
C LYS A 397 4.75 1.65 2.70
N ALA A 398 4.57 0.33 2.70
CA ALA A 398 5.23 -0.58 3.66
C ALA A 398 6.76 -0.49 3.56
N ASN A 399 7.29 -0.36 2.34
CA ASN A 399 8.72 -0.12 2.09
C ASN A 399 9.13 1.37 2.21
N GLY A 400 8.31 2.22 2.82
CA GLY A 400 8.63 3.63 3.09
C GLY A 400 8.58 4.57 1.88
N MET A 401 8.09 4.10 0.73
CA MET A 401 7.95 4.90 -0.48
C MET A 401 6.65 5.71 -0.48
N LYS A 402 6.72 6.92 -1.02
CA LYS A 402 5.56 7.75 -1.36
C LYS A 402 4.93 7.32 -2.68
N ILE A 403 3.70 7.74 -2.97
CA ILE A 403 2.98 7.33 -4.18
C ILE A 403 2.77 8.51 -5.13
N LEU A 404 3.21 8.36 -6.39
CA LEU A 404 2.69 9.12 -7.54
C LEU A 404 1.69 8.24 -8.29
N LEU A 405 0.40 8.53 -8.13
CA LEU A 405 -0.65 7.85 -8.87
C LEU A 405 -0.87 8.50 -10.23
N ASP A 406 -0.79 7.73 -11.30
CA ASP A 406 -0.89 8.24 -12.66
C ASP A 406 -2.15 7.74 -13.38
N PHE A 407 -3.12 8.63 -13.54
CA PHE A 407 -4.36 8.33 -14.23
C PHE A 407 -4.17 8.40 -15.75
N PHE A 408 -4.18 7.24 -16.41
CA PHE A 408 -4.15 7.18 -17.88
C PHE A 408 -5.46 7.66 -18.53
N TYR A 409 -6.59 7.57 -17.81
CA TYR A 409 -7.94 7.84 -18.35
C TYR A 409 -8.24 7.11 -19.67
N SER A 410 -7.83 5.85 -19.72
CA SER A 410 -7.90 4.92 -20.84
C SER A 410 -8.01 3.49 -20.29
N ASP A 411 -8.52 2.55 -21.09
CA ASP A 411 -8.47 1.10 -20.80
C ASP A 411 -7.13 0.49 -21.25
N TRP A 412 -6.34 1.23 -22.03
CA TRP A 412 -5.08 0.81 -22.64
C TRP A 412 -3.96 1.85 -22.42
N TRP A 413 -2.75 1.57 -22.90
CA TRP A 413 -1.64 2.54 -22.97
C TRP A 413 -2.11 3.90 -23.51
N ALA A 414 -1.72 4.97 -22.79
CA ALA A 414 -1.97 6.35 -23.14
C ALA A 414 -0.63 7.05 -23.41
N ASP A 415 -0.34 7.36 -24.67
CA ASP A 415 0.90 7.98 -25.15
C ASP A 415 0.58 8.97 -26.31
N PRO A 416 1.55 9.70 -26.89
CA PRO A 416 1.28 10.66 -27.96
C PRO A 416 0.75 10.03 -29.27
N GLY A 417 0.91 8.72 -29.47
CA GLY A 417 0.39 7.94 -30.59
C GLY A 417 -1.01 7.33 -30.35
N GLN A 418 -1.42 7.16 -29.08
CA GLN A 418 -2.72 6.61 -28.69
C GLN A 418 -3.17 7.17 -27.32
N ASN A 419 -4.31 7.86 -27.26
CA ASN A 419 -4.83 8.41 -25.99
C ASN A 419 -6.38 8.28 -25.96
N TYR A 420 -6.86 7.08 -26.32
CA TYR A 420 -8.30 6.79 -26.49
C TYR A 420 -9.05 6.87 -25.15
N ALA A 421 -10.34 7.23 -25.23
CA ALA A 421 -11.22 7.12 -24.08
C ALA A 421 -11.54 5.64 -23.78
N PRO A 422 -11.83 5.27 -22.53
CA PRO A 422 -12.37 3.96 -22.16
C PRO A 422 -13.62 3.60 -22.95
N ASP A 423 -13.81 2.32 -23.25
CA ASP A 423 -15.01 1.82 -23.94
C ASP A 423 -16.28 2.14 -23.14
N ALA A 424 -16.19 2.10 -21.81
CA ALA A 424 -17.28 2.49 -20.90
C ALA A 424 -17.69 3.97 -21.04
N TRP A 425 -16.83 4.83 -21.61
CA TRP A 425 -17.06 6.26 -21.80
C TRP A 425 -17.39 6.61 -23.26
N ALA A 426 -17.45 5.62 -24.16
CA ALA A 426 -17.79 5.80 -25.56
C ALA A 426 -19.18 6.46 -25.74
N ASN A 427 -19.30 7.30 -26.77
CA ASN A 427 -20.52 8.05 -27.12
C ASN A 427 -21.02 9.07 -26.07
N MET A 428 -20.28 9.31 -24.98
CA MET A 428 -20.57 10.44 -24.09
C MET A 428 -20.40 11.78 -24.83
N ASN A 429 -21.12 12.82 -24.38
CA ASN A 429 -20.81 14.20 -24.78
C ASN A 429 -19.82 14.81 -23.77
N ILE A 430 -19.18 15.92 -24.13
CA ILE A 430 -18.12 16.53 -23.31
C ILE A 430 -18.52 16.83 -21.86
N GLY A 431 -19.75 17.27 -21.59
CA GLY A 431 -20.20 17.55 -20.21
C GLY A 431 -20.45 16.28 -19.39
N THR A 432 -20.88 15.21 -20.05
CA THR A 432 -20.99 13.89 -19.42
C THR A 432 -19.61 13.29 -19.15
N LEU A 433 -18.70 13.33 -20.13
CA LEU A 433 -17.32 12.85 -20.00
C LEU A 433 -16.54 13.60 -18.89
N GLU A 434 -16.65 14.93 -18.85
CA GLU A 434 -16.08 15.79 -17.80
C GLU A 434 -16.56 15.38 -16.40
N SER A 435 -17.85 15.11 -16.25
CA SER A 435 -18.45 14.65 -14.98
C SER A 435 -18.07 13.21 -14.63
N THR A 436 -17.95 12.32 -15.63
CA THR A 436 -17.53 10.93 -15.44
C THR A 436 -16.07 10.88 -14.97
N LEU A 437 -15.19 11.64 -15.60
CA LEU A 437 -13.78 11.75 -15.23
C LEU A 437 -13.64 12.29 -13.80
N TYR A 438 -14.36 13.37 -13.44
CA TYR A 438 -14.37 13.90 -12.07
C TYR A 438 -14.70 12.82 -11.02
N ASN A 439 -15.80 12.09 -11.24
CA ASN A 439 -16.24 11.07 -10.31
C ASN A 439 -15.24 9.90 -10.25
N TYR A 440 -14.73 9.43 -11.39
CA TYR A 440 -13.74 8.37 -11.45
C TYR A 440 -12.47 8.73 -10.65
N THR A 441 -11.89 9.91 -10.90
CA THR A 441 -10.70 10.39 -10.15
C THR A 441 -10.98 10.48 -8.65
N ARG A 442 -12.11 11.09 -8.26
CA ARG A 442 -12.50 11.22 -6.84
C ARG A 442 -12.71 9.86 -6.18
N ASP A 443 -13.43 8.94 -6.83
CA ASP A 443 -13.86 7.69 -6.23
C ASP A 443 -12.71 6.67 -6.14
N THR A 444 -11.77 6.70 -7.10
CA THR A 444 -10.47 6.02 -6.99
C THR A 444 -9.68 6.53 -5.79
N LEU A 445 -9.49 7.85 -5.68
CA LEU A 445 -8.71 8.43 -4.58
C LEU A 445 -9.37 8.21 -3.21
N THR A 446 -10.70 8.25 -3.15
CA THR A 446 -11.48 7.90 -1.95
C THR A 446 -11.26 6.44 -1.56
N SER A 447 -11.24 5.52 -2.53
CA SER A 447 -10.99 4.10 -2.28
C SER A 447 -9.56 3.85 -1.78
N MET A 448 -8.56 4.50 -2.40
CA MET A 448 -7.17 4.46 -1.92
C MET A 448 -7.02 5.09 -0.52
N GLN A 449 -7.75 6.16 -0.21
CA GLN A 449 -7.79 6.77 1.12
C GLN A 449 -8.36 5.80 2.17
N ASN A 450 -9.47 5.13 1.86
CA ASN A 450 -10.08 4.12 2.73
C ASN A 450 -9.16 2.91 2.95
N ALA A 451 -8.30 2.59 1.98
CA ALA A 451 -7.28 1.55 2.07
C ALA A 451 -5.94 2.02 2.69
N GLY A 452 -5.88 3.23 3.26
CA GLY A 452 -4.68 3.81 3.90
C GLY A 452 -3.60 4.32 2.93
N VAL A 453 -3.82 4.20 1.63
CA VAL A 453 -2.82 4.42 0.57
C VAL A 453 -3.12 5.62 -0.32
N LEU A 454 -3.80 6.65 0.21
CA LEU A 454 -3.97 7.94 -0.48
C LEU A 454 -2.62 8.44 -1.02
N PRO A 455 -2.51 8.81 -2.31
CA PRO A 455 -1.22 9.15 -2.90
C PRO A 455 -0.72 10.53 -2.51
N ASP A 456 0.60 10.65 -2.40
CA ASP A 456 1.34 11.88 -2.12
C ASP A 456 1.32 12.87 -3.30
N MET A 457 1.11 12.35 -4.52
CA MET A 457 1.06 13.12 -5.77
C MET A 457 0.17 12.43 -6.79
N VAL A 458 -0.50 13.20 -7.65
CA VAL A 458 -1.35 12.65 -8.73
C VAL A 458 -0.95 13.24 -10.08
N GLN A 459 -0.82 12.39 -11.09
CA GLN A 459 -0.74 12.80 -12.49
C GLN A 459 -2.10 12.65 -13.17
N VAL A 460 -2.55 13.70 -13.87
CA VAL A 460 -3.85 13.76 -14.55
C VAL A 460 -3.63 13.63 -16.05
N GLY A 461 -3.65 12.38 -16.53
CA GLY A 461 -3.37 12.00 -17.92
C GLY A 461 -1.88 11.74 -18.14
N ASN A 462 -1.58 10.65 -18.85
CA ASN A 462 -0.21 10.29 -19.26
C ASN A 462 0.11 10.85 -20.65
N GLU A 463 1.28 11.48 -20.78
CA GLU A 463 1.86 12.00 -22.03
C GLU A 463 0.86 12.73 -22.95
N VAL A 464 0.11 13.68 -22.37
CA VAL A 464 -1.10 14.29 -22.97
C VAL A 464 -0.82 15.32 -24.09
N ASN A 465 0.27 15.15 -24.84
CA ASN A 465 0.71 16.03 -25.93
C ASN A 465 -0.42 16.36 -26.93
N PRO A 466 -1.15 15.37 -27.51
CA PRO A 466 -2.29 15.62 -28.40
C PRO A 466 -3.63 15.75 -27.65
N GLY A 467 -3.61 15.80 -26.32
CA GLY A 467 -4.77 15.67 -25.44
C GLY A 467 -5.07 14.21 -25.06
N MET A 468 -6.00 14.04 -24.11
CA MET A 468 -6.44 12.75 -23.56
C MET A 468 -7.91 12.47 -23.85
N CYS A 469 -8.37 11.23 -23.66
CA CYS A 469 -9.73 10.77 -23.97
C CYS A 469 -10.17 11.24 -25.37
N TRP A 470 -9.51 10.70 -26.41
CA TRP A 470 -9.70 11.07 -27.81
C TRP A 470 -11.14 10.93 -28.33
N ASP A 471 -11.34 11.36 -29.56
CA ASP A 471 -12.58 11.93 -30.11
C ASP A 471 -12.91 13.30 -29.51
N LEU A 472 -13.17 13.41 -28.21
CA LEU A 472 -13.60 14.66 -27.58
C LEU A 472 -12.45 15.51 -27.04
N GLY A 473 -11.48 14.91 -26.33
CA GLY A 473 -10.37 15.64 -25.71
C GLY A 473 -9.14 15.82 -26.59
N ARG A 474 -9.15 15.33 -27.84
CA ARG A 474 -8.02 15.50 -28.79
C ARG A 474 -7.89 16.95 -29.25
N ILE A 475 -6.75 17.57 -28.94
CA ILE A 475 -6.42 18.99 -29.20
C ILE A 475 -6.40 19.29 -30.70
N GLU A 476 -5.81 18.42 -31.51
CA GLU A 476 -5.68 18.63 -32.97
C GLU A 476 -7.04 18.78 -33.68
N THR A 477 -8.07 18.11 -33.16
CA THR A 477 -9.41 18.06 -33.76
C THR A 477 -10.38 19.06 -33.13
N ASN A 478 -10.29 19.29 -31.81
CA ASN A 478 -11.26 20.09 -31.05
C ASN A 478 -10.68 21.40 -30.49
N GLY A 479 -9.37 21.63 -30.64
CA GLY A 479 -8.64 22.66 -29.92
C GLY A 479 -8.52 22.37 -28.42
N TRP A 480 -7.95 23.33 -27.70
CA TRP A 480 -7.62 23.20 -26.27
C TRP A 480 -8.84 23.13 -25.34
N GLY A 481 -10.02 23.61 -25.76
CA GLY A 481 -11.16 23.83 -24.87
C GLY A 481 -11.69 22.57 -24.19
N ASN A 482 -11.85 21.46 -24.94
CA ASN A 482 -12.29 20.20 -24.35
C ASN A 482 -11.18 19.56 -23.51
N PHE A 483 -9.93 19.57 -23.99
CA PHE A 483 -8.79 19.03 -23.27
C PHE A 483 -8.60 19.68 -21.89
N VAL A 484 -8.58 21.02 -21.84
CA VAL A 484 -8.46 21.79 -20.59
C VAL A 484 -9.64 21.53 -19.66
N ARG A 485 -10.86 21.34 -20.17
CA ARG A 485 -12.01 20.96 -19.31
C ARG A 485 -11.79 19.61 -18.65
N LEU A 486 -11.31 18.61 -19.40
CA LEU A 486 -11.07 17.27 -18.87
C LEU A 486 -9.92 17.25 -17.84
N THR A 487 -8.79 17.92 -18.12
CA THR A 487 -7.67 17.98 -17.16
C THR A 487 -8.01 18.80 -15.93
N ASN A 488 -8.73 19.93 -16.09
CA ASN A 488 -9.22 20.71 -14.96
C ASN A 488 -10.23 19.92 -14.12
N SER A 489 -11.04 19.06 -14.73
CA SER A 489 -11.97 18.18 -14.02
C SER A 489 -11.22 17.17 -13.14
N GLY A 490 -10.15 16.54 -13.67
CA GLY A 490 -9.27 15.68 -12.89
C GLY A 490 -8.56 16.45 -11.76
N TYR A 491 -8.04 17.64 -12.05
CA TYR A 491 -7.45 18.53 -11.03
C TYR A 491 -8.43 18.85 -9.90
N ASP A 492 -9.64 19.31 -10.25
CA ASP A 492 -10.67 19.68 -9.27
C ASP A 492 -11.18 18.47 -8.47
N ALA A 493 -11.15 17.26 -9.05
CA ALA A 493 -11.42 16.02 -8.34
C ALA A 493 -10.34 15.69 -7.30
N VAL A 494 -9.06 15.78 -7.68
CA VAL A 494 -7.93 15.61 -6.74
C VAL A 494 -8.04 16.61 -5.59
N LYS A 495 -8.29 17.89 -5.89
CA LYS A 495 -8.44 18.95 -4.88
C LYS A 495 -9.68 18.81 -4.00
N SER A 496 -10.67 17.99 -4.40
CA SER A 496 -11.83 17.67 -3.55
C SER A 496 -11.53 16.64 -2.45
N ILE A 497 -10.45 15.85 -2.62
CA ILE A 497 -9.98 14.86 -1.63
C ILE A 497 -8.99 15.48 -0.64
N GLY A 498 -8.10 16.34 -1.12
CA GLY A 498 -7.12 17.04 -0.29
C GLY A 498 -6.18 17.92 -1.10
N ASN A 499 -5.22 18.56 -0.44
CA ASN A 499 -4.22 19.39 -1.11
C ASN A 499 -3.07 18.55 -1.70
N ILE A 500 -3.41 17.53 -2.50
CA ILE A 500 -2.44 16.65 -3.18
C ILE A 500 -1.92 17.40 -4.43
N PRO A 501 -0.60 17.49 -4.66
CA PRO A 501 -0.04 18.12 -5.86
C PRO A 501 -0.44 17.37 -7.14
N VAL A 502 -0.86 18.13 -8.16
CA VAL A 502 -1.26 17.63 -9.47
C VAL A 502 -0.20 17.93 -10.53
N ILE A 503 0.30 16.87 -11.16
CA ILE A 503 1.14 16.91 -12.36
C ILE A 503 0.27 16.81 -13.62
N ILE A 504 0.63 17.59 -14.63
CA ILE A 504 0.29 17.37 -16.03
C ILE A 504 1.60 17.04 -16.76
N GLN A 505 1.62 16.05 -17.66
CA GLN A 505 2.83 15.56 -18.32
C GLN A 505 2.88 15.95 -19.81
N TYR A 506 4.08 16.31 -20.28
CA TYR A 506 4.41 16.40 -21.70
C TYR A 506 5.55 15.45 -22.07
N ALA A 507 5.35 14.63 -23.10
CA ALA A 507 6.37 13.77 -23.69
C ALA A 507 7.33 14.58 -24.58
N GLY A 508 8.55 14.84 -24.12
CA GLY A 508 9.55 15.55 -24.90
C GLY A 508 10.12 16.78 -24.21
N GLN A 509 10.94 17.53 -24.95
CA GLN A 509 11.75 18.62 -24.43
C GLN A 509 11.79 19.81 -25.40
N GLY A 510 12.50 20.87 -25.02
CA GLY A 510 12.83 22.01 -25.85
C GLY A 510 11.64 22.95 -26.10
N SER A 511 11.70 23.67 -27.23
CA SER A 511 10.72 24.70 -27.58
C SER A 511 9.29 24.17 -27.73
N GLU A 512 9.13 22.89 -28.06
CA GLU A 512 7.82 22.25 -28.25
C GLU A 512 7.13 22.09 -26.89
N ALA A 513 7.80 21.46 -25.91
CA ALA A 513 7.32 21.36 -24.53
C ALA A 513 6.97 22.73 -23.93
N THR A 514 7.86 23.72 -24.04
CA THR A 514 7.62 25.06 -23.49
C THR A 514 6.44 25.78 -24.17
N SER A 515 6.25 25.58 -25.47
CA SER A 515 5.12 26.16 -26.23
C SER A 515 3.80 25.46 -25.93
N TRP A 516 3.84 24.15 -25.67
CA TRP A 516 2.70 23.35 -25.25
C TRP A 516 2.19 23.82 -23.89
N TYR A 517 3.07 23.92 -22.89
CA TYR A 517 2.70 24.45 -21.56
C TYR A 517 2.19 25.89 -21.62
N SER A 518 2.76 26.72 -22.50
CA SER A 518 2.23 28.07 -22.73
C SER A 518 0.81 28.04 -23.27
N SER A 519 0.55 27.14 -24.23
CA SER A 519 -0.78 26.98 -24.81
C SER A 519 -1.78 26.41 -23.80
N TYR A 520 -1.38 25.44 -22.98
CA TYR A 520 -2.20 24.87 -21.89
C TYR A 520 -2.61 25.95 -20.88
N SER A 521 -1.63 26.67 -20.31
CA SER A 521 -1.88 27.74 -19.34
C SER A 521 -2.70 28.90 -19.93
N ASN A 522 -2.44 29.32 -21.17
CA ASN A 522 -3.20 30.39 -21.84
C ASN A 522 -4.68 30.01 -22.12
N ASN A 523 -5.01 28.71 -22.16
CA ASN A 523 -6.40 28.23 -22.27
C ASN A 523 -7.06 27.95 -20.91
N GLY A 524 -6.37 28.23 -19.80
CA GLY A 524 -6.90 28.05 -18.44
C GLY A 524 -6.65 26.68 -17.83
N GLY A 525 -5.64 25.95 -18.31
CA GLY A 525 -5.20 24.69 -17.72
C GLY A 525 -4.70 24.85 -16.28
N LYS A 526 -5.13 23.94 -15.40
CA LYS A 526 -4.73 23.82 -14.00
C LYS A 526 -3.71 22.69 -13.83
N MET A 527 -2.71 22.95 -13.01
CA MET A 527 -1.68 22.01 -12.54
C MET A 527 -1.00 22.68 -11.33
N ASP A 528 -0.35 21.90 -10.47
CA ASP A 528 0.54 22.45 -9.42
C ASP A 528 2.02 22.30 -9.82
N ALA A 529 2.34 21.26 -10.60
CA ALA A 529 3.67 20.96 -11.11
C ALA A 529 3.64 20.47 -12.57
N GLN A 530 4.81 20.50 -13.21
CA GLN A 530 5.00 20.18 -14.62
C GLN A 530 5.81 18.88 -14.76
N GLY A 531 5.24 17.88 -15.43
CA GLY A 531 5.88 16.62 -15.74
C GLY A 531 6.48 16.62 -17.15
N LEU A 532 7.66 16.05 -17.30
CA LEU A 532 8.28 15.80 -18.60
C LEU A 532 8.73 14.35 -18.73
N SER A 533 8.55 13.78 -19.92
CA SER A 533 9.27 12.56 -20.30
C SER A 533 10.61 12.92 -20.94
N PHE A 534 11.68 12.26 -20.53
CA PHE A 534 13.03 12.46 -21.06
C PHE A 534 13.71 11.12 -21.37
N TYR A 535 13.70 10.75 -22.64
CA TYR A 535 14.47 9.62 -23.16
C TYR A 535 15.48 10.17 -24.17
N GLU A 536 16.79 10.05 -23.89
CA GLU A 536 17.83 10.69 -24.73
C GLU A 536 17.71 10.30 -26.21
N MET A 537 17.39 9.03 -26.44
CA MET A 537 17.17 8.39 -27.74
C MET A 537 16.11 9.06 -28.64
N TRP A 538 15.18 9.83 -28.07
CA TRP A 538 14.12 10.52 -28.81
C TRP A 538 14.05 12.03 -28.53
N HIS A 539 14.38 12.47 -27.30
CA HIS A 539 14.14 13.83 -26.81
C HIS A 539 15.41 14.71 -26.79
N GLY A 540 16.52 14.20 -27.33
CA GLY A 540 17.81 14.89 -27.40
C GLY A 540 18.64 14.76 -26.12
N GLY A 541 19.82 15.40 -26.09
CA GLY A 541 20.76 15.29 -24.98
C GLY A 541 20.32 16.00 -23.69
N ILE A 542 20.97 15.65 -22.57
CA ILE A 542 20.71 16.18 -21.21
C ILE A 542 20.65 17.71 -21.18
N ASN A 543 21.52 18.42 -21.92
CA ASN A 543 21.50 19.88 -22.01
C ASN A 543 20.17 20.46 -22.51
N THR A 544 19.45 19.73 -23.38
CA THR A 544 18.10 20.12 -23.82
C THR A 544 17.12 20.05 -22.66
N ALA A 545 17.15 18.97 -21.86
CA ALA A 545 16.32 18.84 -20.67
C ALA A 545 16.60 19.95 -19.64
N VAL A 546 17.87 20.20 -19.33
CA VAL A 546 18.32 21.32 -18.47
C VAL A 546 17.75 22.65 -18.95
N SER A 547 17.84 22.95 -20.25
CA SER A 547 17.31 24.20 -20.82
C SER A 547 15.77 24.29 -20.73
N THR A 548 15.08 23.16 -20.84
CA THR A 548 13.62 23.06 -20.80
C THR A 548 13.10 23.27 -19.39
N ILE A 549 13.66 22.55 -18.41
CA ILE A 549 13.37 22.67 -16.98
C ILE A 549 13.52 24.12 -16.51
N ASN A 550 14.68 24.73 -16.81
CA ASN A 550 14.92 26.14 -16.49
C ASN A 550 13.90 27.07 -17.15
N THR A 551 13.53 26.84 -18.41
CA THR A 551 12.57 27.71 -19.12
C THR A 551 11.17 27.60 -18.53
N LEU A 552 10.69 26.39 -18.23
CA LEU A 552 9.39 26.14 -17.64
C LEU A 552 9.29 26.77 -16.24
N HIS A 553 10.23 26.44 -15.34
CA HIS A 553 10.23 26.98 -13.98
C HIS A 553 10.32 28.51 -13.96
N ASN A 554 11.22 29.12 -14.74
CA ASN A 554 11.33 30.59 -14.80
C ASN A 554 10.11 31.28 -15.43
N THR A 555 9.28 30.56 -16.20
CA THR A 555 8.07 31.13 -16.83
C THR A 555 6.84 31.04 -15.92
N TYR A 556 6.67 29.93 -15.19
CA TYR A 556 5.45 29.65 -14.42
C TYR A 556 5.65 29.62 -12.90
N GLY A 557 6.88 29.54 -12.41
CA GLY A 557 7.23 29.44 -10.99
C GLY A 557 6.91 28.10 -10.32
N GLN A 558 6.27 27.17 -11.04
CA GLN A 558 5.90 25.83 -10.56
C GLN A 558 7.09 24.87 -10.57
N ASP A 559 6.96 23.80 -9.81
CA ASP A 559 7.96 22.73 -9.76
C ASP A 559 7.94 21.88 -11.03
N VAL A 560 9.13 21.37 -11.41
CA VAL A 560 9.34 20.54 -12.60
C VAL A 560 9.90 19.17 -12.20
N TYR A 561 9.35 18.12 -12.81
CA TYR A 561 9.74 16.73 -12.61
C TYR A 561 10.05 16.08 -13.96
N LEU A 562 11.07 15.21 -14.01
CA LEU A 562 11.18 14.21 -15.08
C LEU A 562 10.38 12.99 -14.61
N VAL A 563 9.11 12.88 -15.02
CA VAL A 563 8.21 11.79 -14.60
C VAL A 563 8.42 10.49 -15.38
N GLU A 564 9.22 10.56 -16.44
CA GLU A 564 9.74 9.39 -17.15
C GLU A 564 11.17 9.63 -17.63
N THR A 565 12.05 8.67 -17.37
CA THR A 565 13.32 8.49 -18.07
C THR A 565 13.75 7.03 -18.02
N ALA A 566 14.52 6.58 -19.02
CA ALA A 566 15.19 5.28 -19.01
C ALA A 566 16.34 5.25 -20.01
N ALA A 567 17.25 4.29 -19.87
CA ALA A 567 18.39 4.05 -20.76
C ALA A 567 18.67 2.56 -20.93
N TYR A 568 19.23 2.17 -22.08
CA TYR A 568 19.47 0.76 -22.40
C TYR A 568 20.62 0.16 -21.59
N TRP A 569 20.36 -0.91 -20.84
CA TRP A 569 21.39 -1.74 -20.21
C TRP A 569 21.95 -2.82 -21.15
N THR A 570 21.23 -3.14 -22.23
CA THR A 570 21.71 -3.97 -23.35
C THR A 570 20.90 -3.69 -24.60
N ARG A 571 21.51 -3.27 -25.72
CA ARG A 571 20.83 -3.25 -27.03
C ARG A 571 21.82 -3.12 -28.18
N SER A 572 21.89 -4.14 -29.04
CA SER A 572 22.91 -4.26 -30.10
C SER A 572 22.41 -3.96 -31.52
N ASP A 573 21.09 -3.92 -31.70
CA ASP A 573 20.38 -3.63 -32.96
C ASP A 573 19.89 -2.17 -33.06
N ALA A 574 19.84 -1.48 -31.92
CA ALA A 574 19.55 -0.06 -31.79
C ALA A 574 20.41 0.80 -32.73
N ASN A 575 19.76 1.58 -33.59
CA ASN A 575 20.38 2.61 -34.44
C ASN A 575 20.23 4.03 -33.83
N GLU A 576 19.75 4.12 -32.60
CA GLU A 576 19.57 5.33 -31.81
C GLU A 576 20.93 5.95 -31.46
N SER A 577 21.07 7.25 -31.70
CA SER A 577 22.30 8.01 -31.43
C SER A 577 22.31 8.56 -30.00
N THR A 578 22.40 7.68 -29.01
CA THR A 578 22.62 8.02 -27.59
C THR A 578 24.07 8.42 -27.32
N SER A 579 24.32 9.17 -26.24
CA SER A 579 25.68 9.53 -25.81
C SER A 579 26.35 8.39 -25.02
N TYR A 580 25.56 7.44 -24.52
CA TYR A 580 25.96 6.39 -23.59
C TYR A 580 25.88 5.01 -24.24
N THR A 581 26.86 4.14 -23.97
CA THR A 581 26.85 2.78 -24.50
C THR A 581 25.66 1.98 -23.97
N HIS A 582 25.03 1.15 -24.80
CA HIS A 582 23.95 0.26 -24.36
C HIS A 582 24.50 -0.91 -23.55
N SER A 583 24.84 -0.62 -22.29
CA SER A 583 25.46 -1.52 -21.32
C SER A 583 24.99 -1.13 -19.91
N LYS A 584 25.06 -2.06 -18.94
CA LYS A 584 24.76 -1.76 -17.52
C LYS A 584 25.54 -0.55 -16.99
N GLN A 585 26.78 -0.35 -17.45
CA GLN A 585 27.58 0.83 -17.08
C GLN A 585 27.07 2.10 -17.76
N GLY A 586 26.72 2.07 -19.06
CA GLY A 586 26.18 3.24 -19.73
C GLY A 586 24.78 3.65 -19.24
N GLN A 587 23.97 2.70 -18.80
CA GLN A 587 22.70 2.99 -18.09
C GLN A 587 22.94 3.73 -16.76
N TYR A 588 23.97 3.32 -16.00
CA TYR A 588 24.42 4.02 -14.79
C TYR A 588 24.95 5.42 -15.13
N ASP A 589 25.88 5.52 -16.09
CA ASP A 589 26.56 6.75 -16.47
C ASP A 589 25.53 7.81 -16.93
N PHE A 590 24.53 7.40 -17.73
CA PHE A 590 23.43 8.28 -18.14
C PHE A 590 22.66 8.84 -16.95
N LEU A 591 22.24 7.99 -16.01
CA LEU A 591 21.39 8.42 -14.90
C LEU A 591 22.16 9.25 -13.87
N TYR A 592 23.44 8.94 -13.68
CA TYR A 592 24.39 9.71 -12.86
C TYR A 592 24.61 11.11 -13.46
N ASP A 593 24.94 11.21 -14.75
CA ASP A 593 25.18 12.48 -15.44
C ASP A 593 23.89 13.33 -15.54
N LEU A 594 22.75 12.69 -15.81
CA LEU A 594 21.44 13.36 -15.81
C LEU A 594 21.16 13.98 -14.45
N THR A 595 21.35 13.21 -13.37
CA THR A 595 21.14 13.68 -11.99
C THR A 595 22.01 14.89 -11.68
N ASN A 596 23.34 14.78 -11.89
CA ASN A 596 24.29 15.88 -11.69
C ASN A 596 23.93 17.15 -12.48
N ALA A 597 23.36 17.00 -13.68
CA ALA A 597 22.97 18.12 -14.52
C ALA A 597 21.68 18.83 -14.06
N VAL A 598 20.81 18.16 -13.28
CA VAL A 598 19.49 18.69 -12.87
C VAL A 598 19.36 18.99 -11.37
N GLU A 599 20.16 18.37 -10.49
CA GLU A 599 20.02 18.48 -9.03
C GLU A 599 20.03 19.94 -8.50
N ASN A 600 20.86 20.80 -9.09
CA ASN A 600 21.03 22.19 -8.68
C ASN A 600 20.12 23.18 -9.45
N LEU A 601 19.19 22.69 -10.26
CA LEU A 601 18.28 23.56 -11.01
C LEU A 601 17.14 24.05 -10.12
N ASN A 602 16.98 25.37 -10.06
CA ASN A 602 15.90 25.97 -9.29
C ASN A 602 14.53 25.48 -9.80
N GLY A 603 13.68 25.01 -8.88
CA GLY A 603 12.37 24.44 -9.19
C GLY A 603 12.37 23.00 -9.74
N PHE A 604 13.53 22.38 -9.95
CA PHE A 604 13.57 20.95 -10.21
C PHE A 604 13.39 20.15 -8.92
N LYS A 605 12.62 19.06 -8.95
CA LYS A 605 12.29 18.28 -7.75
C LYS A 605 12.63 16.80 -7.80
N GLY A 606 12.72 16.19 -8.98
CA GLY A 606 13.07 14.79 -9.05
C GLY A 606 12.91 14.11 -10.40
N ILE A 607 13.41 12.88 -10.44
CA ILE A 607 13.42 11.97 -11.57
C ILE A 607 12.59 10.74 -11.19
N PHE A 608 11.79 10.23 -12.13
CA PHE A 608 11.13 8.94 -12.06
C PHE A 608 11.68 8.02 -13.16
N TYR A 609 12.30 6.91 -12.77
CA TYR A 609 12.77 5.91 -13.73
C TYR A 609 11.59 5.07 -14.25
N TRP A 610 11.40 4.98 -15.56
CA TRP A 610 10.26 4.27 -16.16
C TRP A 610 10.57 2.80 -16.47
N GLY A 611 9.59 1.92 -16.29
CA GLY A 611 9.69 0.51 -16.66
C GLY A 611 10.76 -0.27 -15.89
N ALA A 612 11.06 0.10 -14.64
CA ALA A 612 12.18 -0.47 -13.90
C ALA A 612 12.09 -1.99 -13.71
N THR A 613 10.89 -2.55 -13.60
CA THR A 613 10.66 -3.97 -13.34
C THR A 613 10.46 -4.82 -14.61
N TRP A 614 10.71 -4.28 -15.81
CA TRP A 614 10.40 -4.92 -17.10
C TRP A 614 11.24 -6.16 -17.48
N SER A 615 12.07 -6.66 -16.58
CA SER A 615 12.85 -7.89 -16.79
C SER A 615 11.97 -9.14 -17.01
N GLN A 616 12.50 -10.09 -17.77
CA GLN A 616 11.87 -11.40 -18.02
C GLN A 616 10.42 -11.33 -18.56
N ALA A 617 10.07 -10.26 -19.30
CA ALA A 617 8.69 -10.06 -19.73
C ALA A 617 8.11 -11.20 -20.58
N SER A 618 8.94 -12.04 -21.23
CA SER A 618 8.49 -13.29 -21.87
C SER A 618 7.75 -14.28 -20.94
N ARG A 619 7.76 -14.07 -19.61
CA ARG A 619 6.97 -14.82 -18.62
C ARG A 619 5.58 -14.24 -18.34
N TRP A 620 5.36 -12.96 -18.60
CA TRP A 620 4.18 -12.23 -18.13
C TRP A 620 3.54 -11.32 -19.21
N LEU A 621 4.34 -10.63 -20.01
CA LEU A 621 3.93 -9.86 -21.18
C LEU A 621 3.47 -10.81 -22.30
N SER A 622 2.18 -10.76 -22.63
CA SER A 622 1.60 -11.47 -23.76
C SER A 622 1.28 -10.48 -24.88
N ALA A 623 2.25 -10.23 -25.77
CA ALA A 623 2.16 -9.19 -26.79
C ALA A 623 2.45 -9.72 -28.21
N PRO A 624 1.46 -10.33 -28.91
CA PRO A 624 1.68 -10.97 -30.21
C PRO A 624 2.25 -10.07 -31.32
N ASP A 625 2.04 -8.75 -31.26
CA ASP A 625 2.52 -7.78 -32.26
C ASP A 625 3.71 -6.92 -31.76
N TRP A 626 4.22 -7.14 -30.54
CA TRP A 626 5.29 -6.33 -29.94
C TRP A 626 6.35 -7.22 -29.31
N SER A 627 7.58 -7.18 -29.83
CA SER A 627 8.71 -7.87 -29.21
C SER A 627 9.22 -7.08 -28.01
N ASN A 628 9.58 -7.80 -26.94
CA ASN A 628 10.07 -7.24 -25.67
C ASN A 628 11.50 -6.63 -25.75
N ASP A 629 11.97 -6.30 -26.96
CA ASP A 629 13.35 -5.91 -27.22
C ASP A 629 13.65 -4.45 -26.82
N ASP A 630 12.63 -3.71 -26.37
CA ASP A 630 12.68 -2.27 -26.13
C ASP A 630 12.55 -1.84 -24.66
N ALA A 631 11.56 -2.34 -23.92
CA ALA A 631 11.33 -1.94 -22.53
C ALA A 631 12.11 -2.83 -21.54
N GLY A 632 12.13 -4.15 -21.75
CA GLY A 632 12.97 -5.07 -20.97
C GLY A 632 14.48 -4.74 -21.06
N THR A 633 14.93 -4.21 -22.20
CA THR A 633 16.31 -3.75 -22.41
C THR A 633 16.65 -2.40 -21.75
N ARG A 634 15.64 -1.71 -21.19
CA ARG A 634 15.76 -0.45 -20.43
C ARG A 634 15.48 -0.62 -18.92
N SER A 635 14.94 -1.77 -18.51
CA SER A 635 14.69 -2.18 -17.11
C SER A 635 15.89 -1.95 -16.16
N LEU A 636 15.63 -1.69 -14.88
CA LEU A 636 16.66 -1.66 -13.83
C LEU A 636 17.05 -3.06 -13.34
N PHE A 637 16.37 -4.10 -13.82
CA PHE A 637 16.76 -5.50 -13.66
C PHE A 637 17.09 -6.13 -15.02
N ASP A 638 18.13 -6.96 -15.08
CA ASP A 638 18.57 -7.63 -16.30
C ASP A 638 17.73 -8.88 -16.64
N ASP A 639 18.05 -9.59 -17.73
CA ASP A 639 17.33 -10.81 -18.15
C ASP A 639 17.33 -11.95 -17.11
N ASN A 640 18.20 -11.92 -16.10
CA ASN A 640 18.22 -12.86 -14.96
C ASN A 640 17.39 -12.34 -13.76
N ALA A 641 16.68 -11.23 -13.94
CA ALA A 641 16.05 -10.40 -12.91
C ALA A 641 17.06 -9.90 -11.85
N GLN A 642 18.31 -9.69 -12.25
CA GLN A 642 19.38 -9.17 -11.41
C GLN A 642 19.45 -7.64 -11.54
N LEU A 643 19.39 -6.90 -10.42
CA LEU A 643 19.45 -5.44 -10.42
C LEU A 643 20.71 -4.96 -11.17
N THR A 644 20.59 -3.86 -11.90
CA THR A 644 21.72 -3.20 -12.57
C THR A 644 22.33 -2.15 -11.63
N PRO A 645 23.63 -1.84 -11.76
CA PRO A 645 24.27 -0.78 -10.96
C PRO A 645 23.57 0.57 -11.06
N ALA A 646 22.84 0.83 -12.15
CA ALA A 646 22.13 2.08 -12.39
C ALA A 646 21.11 2.44 -11.30
N ALA A 647 20.61 1.46 -10.53
CA ALA A 647 19.76 1.74 -9.36
C ALA A 647 20.43 2.66 -8.31
N ASN A 648 21.76 2.61 -8.17
CA ASN A 648 22.50 3.50 -7.26
C ASN A 648 22.83 4.87 -7.86
N ALA A 649 22.70 5.05 -9.19
CA ALA A 649 23.30 6.19 -9.89
C ALA A 649 22.80 7.57 -9.42
N ILE A 650 21.54 7.67 -8.98
CA ILE A 650 20.98 8.91 -8.43
C ILE A 650 21.54 9.18 -7.03
N MET A 651 21.66 8.17 -6.16
CA MET A 651 22.28 8.30 -4.84
C MET A 651 23.77 8.65 -4.93
N ASP A 652 24.51 7.96 -5.81
CA ASP A 652 25.94 8.19 -6.04
C ASP A 652 26.21 9.60 -6.60
N ALA A 653 25.25 10.17 -7.33
CA ALA A 653 25.28 11.55 -7.82
C ALA A 653 24.95 12.61 -6.74
N GLY A 654 24.56 12.22 -5.53
CA GLY A 654 24.20 13.13 -4.43
C GLY A 654 22.75 13.02 -3.93
N GLY A 655 21.90 12.27 -4.65
CA GLY A 655 20.48 12.10 -4.35
C GLY A 655 19.59 13.24 -4.89
N LEU A 656 18.28 13.01 -4.89
CA LEU A 656 17.27 14.02 -5.25
C LEU A 656 16.14 14.03 -4.20
N PRO A 657 15.39 15.14 -4.04
CA PRO A 657 14.23 15.18 -3.14
C PRO A 657 13.19 14.11 -3.50
N VAL A 658 12.95 13.90 -4.80
CA VAL A 658 12.13 12.81 -5.33
C VAL A 658 12.99 11.90 -6.20
N MET A 659 13.16 10.68 -5.73
CA MET A 659 13.82 9.56 -6.39
C MET A 659 12.75 8.53 -6.70
N GLY A 660 12.06 8.75 -7.81
CA GLY A 660 10.89 7.99 -8.22
C GLY A 660 11.23 6.80 -9.11
N VAL A 661 10.36 5.80 -9.11
CA VAL A 661 10.46 4.64 -9.99
C VAL A 661 9.08 4.08 -10.33
N ASP A 662 8.86 3.77 -11.61
CA ASP A 662 7.67 3.06 -12.10
C ASP A 662 7.78 1.57 -11.77
N VAL A 663 6.86 1.11 -10.95
CA VAL A 663 6.81 -0.27 -10.42
C VAL A 663 5.55 -1.02 -10.87
N SER A 664 4.79 -0.44 -11.79
CA SER A 664 3.45 -0.87 -12.18
C SER A 664 3.31 -2.34 -12.61
N GLU A 665 4.36 -2.98 -13.12
CA GLU A 665 4.34 -4.39 -13.53
C GLU A 665 4.81 -5.37 -12.44
N ALA A 666 5.30 -4.89 -11.29
CA ALA A 666 6.02 -5.71 -10.29
C ALA A 666 5.21 -6.92 -9.80
N HIS A 667 4.04 -6.70 -9.16
CA HIS A 667 3.20 -7.80 -8.65
C HIS A 667 2.82 -8.79 -9.73
N TYR A 668 2.49 -8.32 -10.93
CA TYR A 668 2.13 -9.23 -12.02
C TYR A 668 3.33 -10.06 -12.49
N ALA A 669 4.51 -9.47 -12.64
CA ALA A 669 5.73 -10.19 -12.99
C ALA A 669 6.12 -11.24 -11.91
N GLU A 670 6.03 -10.88 -10.63
CA GLU A 670 6.28 -11.77 -9.49
C GLU A 670 5.25 -12.91 -9.44
N SER A 671 3.97 -12.63 -9.72
CA SER A 671 2.91 -13.65 -9.82
C SER A 671 3.17 -14.68 -10.94
N ARG A 672 3.95 -14.31 -11.96
CA ARG A 672 4.44 -15.20 -13.03
C ARG A 672 5.83 -15.78 -12.75
N GLY A 673 6.29 -15.71 -11.49
CA GLY A 673 7.50 -16.34 -11.01
C GLY A 673 8.79 -15.62 -11.41
N VAL A 674 8.75 -14.34 -11.78
CA VAL A 674 9.97 -13.52 -11.82
C VAL A 674 10.46 -13.36 -10.37
N GLN A 675 11.75 -13.60 -10.16
CA GLN A 675 12.41 -13.47 -8.86
C GLN A 675 13.50 -12.42 -8.99
N TYR A 676 13.15 -11.18 -8.61
CA TYR A 676 14.04 -10.04 -8.59
C TYR A 676 15.15 -10.24 -7.53
N LYS A 677 16.33 -9.67 -7.79
CA LYS A 677 17.53 -9.89 -6.95
C LYS A 677 18.33 -8.60 -6.83
N ASP A 678 18.76 -8.32 -5.60
CA ASP A 678 19.78 -7.33 -5.26
C ASP A 678 21.18 -7.77 -5.75
N LEU A 679 22.08 -6.79 -5.97
CA LEU A 679 23.33 -6.76 -6.77
C LEU A 679 24.38 -7.87 -6.54
#